data_AF-I3RBG2-F1
#
_entry.id   AF-I3RBG2-F1
#
_cell.length_a   1.000
_cell.length_b   1.000
_cell.length_c   1.000
_cell.angle_alpha   90.00
_cell.angle_beta   90.00
_cell.angle_gamma   90.00
#
_symmetry.space_group_name_H-M   'P 1'
#
loop_
_entity.id
_entity.type
_entity.pdbx_description
1 polymer ?
#
loop_
_entity_poly.entity_id
_entity_poly.type
_entity_poly.pdbx_seq_one_letter_code
_entity_poly.pdbx_strand_id
1 'polypeptide(L)'
;MIIDPGEGIISIDQGGTVVFANPPVERLLGHDPDTLVGKSIVRFFPTDHDTPLETIQRAATPPERPHRAVTDSSLVHAEGHEVPVSFTVDATDYEQSRFFTLRIHERTRHGEPSQSRANVGESLLRKIFEESNDAMVVFDNEHDEMVACNPRACELFGYNRDDLLSTAPSELYSYDTTTFDRFVDEVLEAGTACSDALEHRTADGSTLSVEISASRIEFEGDPHVLACVRDISGRVQRKQKLERYRTMVEAVGEGVYAADENLRFTLVNDGACELTNYDREELIGRPLTDLLAGEADDVDPADYEDLLVNTSSSSEPLRVVDAESAREARKQLYQSDQDVMTAEAPIRTKNGNVIPLEIRFSELPAGPDAEFRGTTGVLIDISDRKEHKRQLKTLNKASRELPQAEDPQAIAKAALDAVEQVVGFDVSGVRMFDEETNTLTPIEMTDAAEQLIDSRPAFELGATLAGHAYRRGEAVRNDEIDGSETVVGETSGETSFHFPLGEHGTLTVFVPSGTEVSESDIQLLEVLSATVTAHLNRAEREHTIQEQKHECRNQRDQLDTLNRINILIQDVVRELVKAGTRDGIENQVCRQLAESNLYRSAWIAEVNGVTDGILIKTGAGVEDGYLDAIEQMKLPRIGNGTVKQAIETGELSIARLYQVNSNTSTPEVEPPSEGEVEVTAAIPLRYGNRIYGVLVVDAAREDAFGEHAQSGLKVLGDAIGFSINALRNRELLQSDEIVELEFELTDQSNLPVYFSEKLGCRCRLEGTAPAEDGNYLCYLWADEASADTVSEVAEDMETVTHSRVIKEQEEECLFEVIKTESVLQTMAEVGATVQNAVAEDGDGTLVIETSQTTNLQEVIEALQSLYPTVEITAKRTVDRSVQTVTDLRNTAEDRLTEKQRQAIKAAYHAGYYDWPRGSTAEEIAESMDVSSATLHQHLRRATWKLLTTFLEETHDHPG
;
A
#
# COMPACT_ATOMS: atom_id res chain seq x y z
N MET A 1 35.21 82.13 -12.78
CA MET A 1 35.83 82.45 -14.09
C MET A 1 37.33 82.37 -13.92
N ILE A 2 37.99 81.47 -14.63
CA ILE A 2 39.45 81.38 -14.67
C ILE A 2 39.92 82.56 -15.52
N ILE A 3 40.62 83.53 -14.91
CA ILE A 3 41.16 84.71 -15.59
C ILE A 3 42.53 84.31 -16.15
N ASP A 4 42.73 84.46 -17.47
CA ASP A 4 44.04 84.28 -18.08
C ASP A 4 44.97 85.40 -17.59
N PRO A 5 46.11 85.11 -16.93
CA PRO A 5 46.98 86.11 -16.32
C PRO A 5 47.62 87.11 -17.31
N GLY A 6 47.49 86.89 -18.63
CA GLY A 6 48.00 87.78 -19.67
C GLY A 6 46.97 88.75 -20.29
N GLU A 7 45.68 88.55 -20.07
CA GLU A 7 44.60 89.27 -20.78
C GLU A 7 44.29 90.64 -20.13
N GLY A 8 44.22 91.70 -20.92
CA GLY A 8 43.80 93.03 -20.45
C GLY A 8 42.28 93.10 -20.28
N ILE A 9 41.78 93.38 -19.09
CA ILE A 9 40.34 93.46 -18.78
C ILE A 9 40.02 94.88 -18.32
N ILE A 10 39.02 95.50 -18.97
CA ILE A 10 38.46 96.80 -18.58
C ILE A 10 36.94 96.66 -18.52
N SER A 11 36.33 96.97 -17.38
CA SER A 11 34.86 97.07 -17.26
C SER A 11 34.43 98.52 -17.18
N ILE A 12 33.36 98.87 -17.90
CA ILE A 12 32.77 100.21 -17.96
C ILE A 12 31.28 100.18 -17.58
N ASP A 13 30.77 101.29 -17.08
CA ASP A 13 29.32 101.52 -16.93
C ASP A 13 28.65 101.90 -18.27
N GLN A 14 27.32 102.05 -18.25
CA GLN A 14 26.54 102.44 -19.44
C GLN A 14 26.93 103.81 -20.02
N GLY A 15 27.52 104.71 -19.23
CA GLY A 15 28.02 106.01 -19.63
C GLY A 15 29.44 106.00 -20.20
N GLY A 16 30.10 104.84 -20.23
CA GLY A 16 31.48 104.69 -20.70
C GLY A 16 32.54 105.05 -19.66
N THR A 17 32.18 105.10 -18.37
CA THR A 17 33.13 105.32 -17.27
C THR A 17 33.73 103.99 -16.86
N VAL A 18 35.06 103.91 -16.77
CA VAL A 18 35.77 102.70 -16.30
C VAL A 18 35.47 102.50 -14.82
N VAL A 19 34.92 101.34 -14.47
CA VAL A 19 34.65 100.91 -13.09
C VAL A 19 35.67 99.91 -12.59
N PHE A 20 36.39 99.24 -13.50
CA PHE A 20 37.43 98.27 -13.18
C PHE A 20 38.43 98.15 -14.33
N ALA A 21 39.71 97.99 -14.01
CA ALA A 21 40.76 97.61 -14.94
C ALA A 21 41.75 96.66 -14.23
N ASN A 22 42.28 95.66 -14.94
CA ASN A 22 43.24 94.72 -14.35
C ASN A 22 44.71 95.10 -14.68
N PRO A 23 45.71 94.59 -13.93
CA PRO A 23 47.12 94.92 -14.13
C PRO A 23 47.69 94.70 -15.54
N PRO A 24 47.31 93.65 -16.30
CA PRO A 24 47.73 93.50 -17.70
C PRO A 24 47.42 94.70 -18.62
N VAL A 25 46.43 95.54 -18.30
CA VAL A 25 46.16 96.79 -19.05
C VAL A 25 47.35 97.74 -19.03
N GLU A 26 48.09 97.80 -17.93
CA GLU A 26 49.30 98.65 -17.83
C GLU A 26 50.38 98.18 -18.80
N ARG A 27 50.52 96.87 -18.98
CA ARG A 27 51.49 96.30 -19.93
C ARG A 27 51.09 96.53 -21.38
N LEU A 28 49.80 96.44 -21.69
CA LEU A 28 49.27 96.55 -23.05
C LEU A 28 49.13 98.00 -23.53
N LEU A 29 48.72 98.91 -22.64
CA LEU A 29 48.38 100.29 -23.00
C LEU A 29 49.20 101.34 -22.21
N GLY A 30 50.07 100.95 -21.29
CA GLY A 30 50.92 101.86 -20.52
C GLY A 30 50.19 102.67 -19.45
N HIS A 31 48.90 102.44 -19.23
CA HIS A 31 48.10 103.16 -18.25
C HIS A 31 47.96 102.38 -16.94
N ASP A 32 48.30 103.01 -15.81
CA ASP A 32 48.09 102.46 -14.48
C ASP A 32 46.59 102.21 -14.22
N PRO A 33 46.15 100.95 -13.94
CA PRO A 33 44.75 100.56 -13.80
C PRO A 33 44.00 101.33 -12.71
N ASP A 34 44.65 101.65 -11.59
CA ASP A 34 44.03 102.36 -10.47
C ASP A 34 43.70 103.80 -10.86
N THR A 35 44.49 104.39 -11.77
CA THR A 35 44.22 105.73 -12.30
C THR A 35 43.16 105.74 -13.40
N LEU A 36 42.74 104.58 -13.92
CA LEU A 36 41.72 104.48 -14.97
C LEU A 36 40.31 104.48 -14.42
N VAL A 37 40.12 103.94 -13.22
CA VAL A 37 38.82 103.91 -12.56
C VAL A 37 38.29 105.34 -12.40
N GLY A 38 37.07 105.59 -12.88
CA GLY A 38 36.42 106.90 -12.92
C GLY A 38 36.71 107.75 -14.17
N LYS A 39 37.55 107.30 -15.10
CA LYS A 39 37.79 107.99 -16.39
C LYS A 39 36.91 107.42 -17.51
N SER A 40 36.67 108.22 -18.56
CA SER A 40 35.92 107.78 -19.74
C SER A 40 36.79 106.92 -20.67
N ILE A 41 36.24 105.79 -21.11
CA ILE A 41 36.86 104.84 -22.04
C ILE A 41 37.14 105.43 -23.43
N VAL A 42 36.45 106.50 -23.81
CA VAL A 42 36.62 107.19 -25.10
C VAL A 42 38.05 107.73 -25.25
N ARG A 43 38.72 108.07 -24.14
CA ARG A 43 40.09 108.61 -24.15
C ARG A 43 41.15 107.61 -24.62
N PHE A 44 40.82 106.32 -24.64
CA PHE A 44 41.72 105.28 -25.10
C PHE A 44 41.56 105.00 -26.59
N PHE A 45 40.61 105.63 -27.28
CA PHE A 45 40.49 105.50 -28.72
C PHE A 45 41.16 106.69 -29.42
N PRO A 46 41.71 106.50 -30.63
CA PRO A 46 42.23 107.60 -31.46
C PRO A 46 41.19 108.71 -31.64
N THR A 47 41.63 109.98 -31.71
CA THR A 47 40.74 111.16 -31.79
C THR A 47 39.86 111.21 -33.04
N ASP A 48 40.17 110.42 -34.07
CA ASP A 48 39.45 110.22 -35.32
C ASP A 48 38.44 109.06 -35.26
N HIS A 49 38.30 108.38 -34.12
CA HIS A 49 37.29 107.35 -33.92
C HIS A 49 35.97 108.00 -33.48
N ASP A 50 35.04 108.20 -34.42
CA ASP A 50 33.84 109.02 -34.22
C ASP A 50 32.87 108.53 -33.12
N THR A 51 32.76 107.20 -32.88
CA THR A 51 31.83 106.65 -31.87
C THR A 51 32.37 105.43 -31.08
N PRO A 52 33.32 105.62 -30.14
CA PRO A 52 33.94 104.49 -29.41
C PRO A 52 32.97 103.73 -28.49
N LEU A 53 32.09 104.45 -27.79
CA LEU A 53 31.13 103.82 -26.87
C LEU A 53 30.09 102.98 -27.61
N GLU A 54 29.60 103.45 -28.76
CA GLU A 54 28.65 102.69 -29.60
C GLU A 54 29.31 101.42 -30.17
N THR A 55 30.60 101.49 -30.50
CA THR A 55 31.37 100.34 -30.98
C THR A 55 31.42 99.23 -29.93
N ILE A 56 31.66 99.60 -28.66
CA ILE A 56 31.67 98.67 -27.52
C ILE A 56 30.27 98.09 -27.26
N GLN A 57 29.23 98.93 -27.27
CA GLN A 57 27.85 98.50 -27.05
C GLN A 57 27.35 97.56 -28.15
N ARG A 58 27.69 97.84 -29.42
CA ARG A 58 27.37 96.96 -30.56
C ARG A 58 28.08 95.61 -30.45
N ALA A 59 29.35 95.60 -30.04
CA ALA A 59 30.11 94.38 -29.82
C ALA A 59 29.56 93.50 -28.67
N ALA A 60 28.83 94.10 -27.73
CA ALA A 60 28.17 93.39 -26.63
C ALA A 60 26.78 92.84 -26.99
N THR A 61 26.28 93.11 -28.20
CA THR A 61 24.99 92.59 -28.68
C THR A 61 25.23 91.23 -29.35
N PRO A 62 24.61 90.13 -28.90
CA PRO A 62 24.88 88.80 -29.43
C PRO A 62 24.46 88.71 -30.90
N PRO A 63 25.32 88.20 -31.81
CA PRO A 63 24.88 87.83 -33.16
C PRO A 63 23.89 86.66 -33.09
N GLU A 64 23.01 86.50 -34.09
CA GLU A 64 22.05 85.37 -34.23
C GLU A 64 22.72 83.98 -34.33
N ARG A 65 24.04 83.86 -34.12
CA ARG A 65 24.82 82.61 -34.08
C ARG A 65 25.85 82.64 -32.93
N PRO A 66 26.16 81.51 -32.28
CA PRO A 66 26.85 81.46 -30.99
C PRO A 66 28.38 81.53 -31.11
N HIS A 67 28.90 82.63 -31.65
CA HIS A 67 30.33 82.96 -31.56
C HIS A 67 30.49 84.39 -31.03
N ARG A 68 31.28 84.56 -29.95
CA ARG A 68 31.61 85.88 -29.37
C ARG A 68 32.24 86.75 -30.46
N ALA A 69 31.61 87.88 -30.78
CA ALA A 69 32.13 88.81 -31.78
C ALA A 69 33.45 89.43 -31.30
N VAL A 70 34.57 89.02 -31.91
CA VAL A 70 35.87 89.67 -31.73
C VAL A 70 35.88 90.93 -32.59
N THR A 71 36.11 92.09 -31.98
CA THR A 71 36.19 93.39 -32.67
C THR A 71 37.64 93.84 -32.75
N ASP A 72 38.16 94.03 -33.96
CA ASP A 72 39.47 94.63 -34.20
C ASP A 72 39.37 96.17 -34.10
N SER A 73 40.29 96.82 -33.38
CA SER A 73 40.39 98.28 -33.27
C SER A 73 41.83 98.72 -32.94
N SER A 74 42.04 100.02 -32.73
CA SER A 74 43.29 100.58 -32.19
C SER A 74 42.97 101.30 -30.88
N LEU A 75 43.80 101.11 -29.86
CA LEU A 75 43.75 101.88 -28.62
C LEU A 75 45.01 102.74 -28.46
N VAL A 76 44.92 103.84 -27.73
CA VAL A 76 46.02 104.81 -27.52
C VAL A 76 46.80 104.44 -26.26
N HIS A 77 48.09 104.15 -26.44
CA HIS A 77 49.04 103.94 -25.36
C HIS A 77 49.25 105.22 -24.54
N ALA A 78 49.66 105.13 -23.28
CA ALA A 78 49.95 106.30 -22.42
C ALA A 78 51.04 107.25 -22.99
N GLU A 79 51.88 106.76 -23.89
CA GLU A 79 52.91 107.53 -24.61
C GLU A 79 52.39 108.18 -25.91
N GLY A 80 51.11 107.99 -26.24
CA GLY A 80 50.43 108.66 -27.35
C GLY A 80 50.49 107.96 -28.72
N HIS A 81 51.03 106.74 -28.81
CA HIS A 81 50.99 105.93 -30.03
C HIS A 81 49.81 104.95 -30.04
N GLU A 82 49.35 104.56 -31.23
CA GLU A 82 48.29 103.57 -31.38
C GLU A 82 48.81 102.14 -31.26
N VAL A 83 48.13 101.36 -30.43
CA VAL A 83 48.31 99.92 -30.26
C VAL A 83 47.15 99.22 -30.96
N PRO A 84 47.40 98.49 -32.06
CA PRO A 84 46.37 97.65 -32.68
C PRO A 84 45.97 96.54 -31.72
N VAL A 85 44.68 96.42 -31.44
CA VAL A 85 44.12 95.43 -30.51
C VAL A 85 42.91 94.72 -31.11
N SER A 86 42.65 93.51 -30.63
CA SER A 86 41.35 92.87 -30.76
C SER A 86 40.70 92.76 -29.39
N PHE A 87 39.40 93.04 -29.29
CA PHE A 87 38.68 92.90 -28.04
C PHE A 87 37.31 92.25 -28.19
N THR A 88 36.90 91.52 -27.15
CA THR A 88 35.52 91.01 -26.99
C THR A 88 34.82 91.75 -25.86
N VAL A 89 33.51 91.94 -25.97
CA VAL A 89 32.72 92.65 -24.96
C VAL A 89 31.61 91.74 -24.43
N ASP A 90 31.59 91.52 -23.11
CA ASP A 90 30.47 90.88 -22.42
C ASP A 90 29.65 91.96 -21.70
N ALA A 91 28.32 91.93 -21.82
CA ALA A 91 27.43 92.80 -21.03
C ALA A 91 26.92 92.07 -19.77
N THR A 92 26.87 92.76 -18.63
CA THR A 92 26.39 92.20 -17.37
C THR A 92 25.50 93.21 -16.65
N ASP A 93 24.30 92.81 -16.26
CA ASP A 93 23.40 93.64 -15.46
C ASP A 93 23.61 93.35 -13.96
N TYR A 94 23.85 94.39 -13.17
CA TYR A 94 24.05 94.30 -11.72
C TYR A 94 23.39 95.49 -11.02
N GLU A 95 22.57 95.25 -9.99
CA GLU A 95 21.85 96.29 -9.21
C GLU A 95 21.16 97.38 -10.07
N GLN A 96 20.40 96.97 -11.09
CA GLN A 96 19.70 97.85 -12.05
C GLN A 96 20.59 98.71 -12.97
N SER A 97 21.90 98.44 -13.01
CA SER A 97 22.86 99.09 -13.91
C SER A 97 23.52 98.08 -14.84
N ARG A 98 23.69 98.44 -16.12
CA ARG A 98 24.35 97.60 -17.12
C ARG A 98 25.82 97.97 -17.24
N PHE A 99 26.70 96.97 -17.18
CA PHE A 99 28.14 97.09 -17.33
C PHE A 99 28.62 96.36 -18.57
N PHE A 100 29.69 96.85 -19.20
CA PHE A 100 30.34 96.22 -20.34
C PHE A 100 31.78 95.87 -19.97
N THR A 101 32.16 94.61 -20.08
CA THR A 101 33.52 94.13 -19.79
C THR A 101 34.24 93.83 -21.09
N LEU A 102 35.25 94.63 -21.40
CA LEU A 102 36.15 94.47 -22.53
C LEU A 102 37.32 93.58 -22.13
N ARG A 103 37.64 92.65 -23.02
CA ARG A 103 38.80 91.77 -22.96
C ARG A 103 39.70 92.04 -24.14
N ILE A 104 40.92 92.51 -23.92
CA ILE A 104 41.77 93.16 -24.92
C ILE A 104 43.04 92.34 -25.15
N HIS A 105 43.37 92.11 -26.41
CA HIS A 105 44.59 91.44 -26.88
C HIS A 105 45.32 92.33 -27.91
N GLU A 106 46.64 92.45 -27.81
CA GLU A 106 47.46 93.19 -28.79
C GLU A 106 47.64 92.39 -30.09
N ARG A 107 47.60 93.08 -31.24
CA ARG A 107 47.75 92.50 -32.57
C ARG A 107 49.02 93.03 -33.25
N THR A 108 50.10 92.28 -33.25
CA THR A 108 51.35 92.66 -33.95
C THR A 108 51.14 92.95 -35.44
N ARG A 109 51.30 94.21 -35.87
CA ARG A 109 51.43 94.63 -37.29
C ARG A 109 52.82 94.26 -37.80
N HIS A 110 52.95 93.44 -38.85
CA HIS A 110 54.15 93.42 -39.70
C HIS A 110 53.78 93.08 -41.15
N GLY A 111 54.39 93.85 -42.07
CA GLY A 111 54.03 94.00 -43.47
C GLY A 111 54.56 92.91 -44.43
N GLU A 112 54.22 93.11 -45.71
CA GLU A 112 54.35 92.23 -46.87
C GLU A 112 55.82 91.99 -47.38
N PRO A 113 56.06 91.37 -48.55
CA PRO A 113 56.09 89.92 -48.81
C PRO A 113 57.46 89.48 -49.36
N SER A 114 57.99 88.32 -48.95
CA SER A 114 59.21 87.75 -49.54
C SER A 114 59.25 86.25 -49.32
N GLN A 115 58.86 85.47 -50.34
CA GLN A 115 59.17 84.06 -50.72
C GLN A 115 59.50 82.94 -49.69
N SER A 116 59.47 83.18 -48.38
CA SER A 116 59.81 82.23 -47.31
C SER A 116 58.60 81.81 -46.46
N ARG A 117 57.41 82.42 -46.65
CA ARG A 117 56.17 82.11 -45.90
C ARG A 117 55.40 80.89 -46.45
N ALA A 118 55.57 80.55 -47.73
CA ALA A 118 54.93 79.36 -48.31
C ALA A 118 55.39 78.09 -47.56
N ASN A 119 56.70 77.92 -47.35
CA ASN A 119 57.24 76.74 -46.65
C ASN A 119 56.83 76.65 -45.16
N VAL A 120 56.57 77.77 -44.47
CA VAL A 120 56.16 77.75 -43.05
C VAL A 120 54.67 77.44 -42.92
N GLY A 121 53.81 78.00 -43.79
CA GLY A 121 52.39 77.66 -43.85
C GLY A 121 52.17 76.21 -44.29
N GLU A 122 52.89 75.77 -45.32
CA GLU A 122 52.85 74.40 -45.83
C GLU A 122 53.40 73.40 -44.79
N SER A 123 54.48 73.74 -44.08
CA SER A 123 55.00 72.89 -42.99
C SER A 123 54.10 72.89 -41.74
N LEU A 124 53.36 73.96 -41.45
CA LEU A 124 52.44 74.02 -40.31
C LEU A 124 51.13 73.27 -40.61
N LEU A 125 50.55 73.48 -41.79
CA LEU A 125 49.37 72.74 -42.26
C LEU A 125 49.66 71.24 -42.35
N ARG A 126 50.83 70.85 -42.87
CA ARG A 126 51.25 69.45 -42.87
C ARG A 126 51.36 68.89 -41.46
N LYS A 127 51.95 69.62 -40.50
CA LYS A 127 52.05 69.17 -39.11
C LYS A 127 50.70 69.04 -38.41
N ILE A 128 49.79 70.02 -38.58
CA ILE A 128 48.44 69.96 -38.00
C ILE A 128 47.69 68.76 -38.56
N PHE A 129 47.79 68.54 -39.87
CA PHE A 129 47.16 67.39 -40.53
C PHE A 129 47.75 66.07 -40.03
N GLU A 130 49.07 65.93 -39.99
CA GLU A 130 49.77 64.69 -39.58
C GLU A 130 49.65 64.38 -38.08
N GLU A 131 49.67 65.38 -37.19
CA GLU A 131 49.66 65.21 -35.72
C GLU A 131 48.27 65.36 -35.07
N SER A 132 47.20 65.49 -35.87
CA SER A 132 45.83 65.57 -35.33
C SER A 132 45.42 64.28 -34.61
N ASN A 133 44.78 64.42 -33.45
CA ASN A 133 44.19 63.30 -32.69
C ASN A 133 42.91 62.73 -33.34
N ASP A 134 42.28 63.51 -34.21
CA ASP A 134 41.12 63.09 -34.99
C ASP A 134 41.58 62.61 -36.38
N ALA A 135 40.89 61.61 -36.92
CA ALA A 135 41.13 61.13 -38.28
C ALA A 135 40.70 62.20 -39.28
N MET A 136 41.60 62.62 -40.16
CA MET A 136 41.31 63.65 -41.16
C MET A 136 41.51 63.08 -42.56
N VAL A 137 40.51 63.28 -43.41
CA VAL A 137 40.52 62.91 -44.82
C VAL A 137 40.07 64.08 -45.68
N VAL A 138 40.68 64.22 -46.86
CA VAL A 138 40.29 65.16 -47.89
C VAL A 138 39.95 64.36 -49.13
N PHE A 139 38.80 64.61 -49.71
CA PHE A 139 38.38 63.94 -50.93
C PHE A 139 37.69 64.87 -51.90
N ASP A 140 37.76 64.50 -53.17
CA ASP A 140 36.99 65.09 -54.25
C ASP A 140 35.66 64.35 -54.35
N ASN A 141 34.56 65.09 -54.24
CA ASN A 141 33.21 64.54 -54.35
C ASN A 141 32.80 64.30 -55.82
N GLU A 142 33.31 65.08 -56.78
CA GLU A 142 32.92 64.93 -58.20
C GLU A 142 33.46 63.62 -58.80
N HIS A 143 34.66 63.22 -58.39
CA HIS A 143 35.32 62.00 -58.87
C HIS A 143 35.29 60.85 -57.85
N ASP A 144 34.77 61.08 -56.63
CA ASP A 144 34.77 60.12 -55.50
C ASP A 144 36.18 59.57 -55.21
N GLU A 145 37.16 60.46 -55.16
CA GLU A 145 38.58 60.14 -54.99
C GLU A 145 39.17 60.75 -53.72
N MET A 146 39.91 59.94 -52.96
CA MET A 146 40.60 60.37 -51.75
C MET A 146 41.89 61.11 -52.09
N VAL A 147 41.95 62.40 -51.77
CA VAL A 147 43.07 63.28 -52.12
C VAL A 147 44.14 63.30 -51.04
N ALA A 148 43.76 63.27 -49.77
CA ALA A 148 44.70 63.20 -48.65
C ALA A 148 44.12 62.50 -47.43
N CYS A 149 44.95 61.81 -46.68
CA CYS A 149 44.59 61.23 -45.39
C CYS A 149 45.75 61.38 -44.39
N ASN A 150 45.42 61.61 -43.12
CA ASN A 150 46.42 61.67 -42.06
C ASN A 150 46.71 60.27 -41.46
N PRO A 151 47.82 60.11 -40.70
CA PRO A 151 48.14 58.83 -40.06
C PRO A 151 47.00 58.32 -39.17
N ARG A 152 46.29 59.23 -38.48
CA ARG A 152 45.17 58.87 -37.61
C ARG A 152 43.98 58.26 -38.36
N ALA A 153 43.70 58.71 -39.59
CA ALA A 153 42.70 58.12 -40.46
C ALA A 153 43.09 56.72 -40.93
N CYS A 154 44.38 56.51 -41.25
CA CYS A 154 44.90 55.19 -41.59
C CYS A 154 44.75 54.22 -40.41
N GLU A 155 45.11 54.64 -39.20
CA GLU A 155 44.94 53.86 -37.97
C GLU A 155 43.48 53.54 -37.66
N LEU A 156 42.60 54.56 -37.74
CA LEU A 156 41.19 54.41 -37.38
C LEU A 156 40.45 53.49 -38.35
N PHE A 157 40.68 53.63 -39.65
CA PHE A 157 40.01 52.81 -40.66
C PHE A 157 40.73 51.48 -40.93
N GLY A 158 41.96 51.30 -40.43
CA GLY A 158 42.74 50.08 -40.60
C GLY A 158 43.36 49.91 -41.98
N TYR A 159 43.38 50.95 -42.81
CA TYR A 159 44.00 50.95 -44.13
C TYR A 159 45.44 51.47 -44.05
N ASN A 160 46.33 50.95 -44.89
CA ASN A 160 47.59 51.65 -45.12
C ASN A 160 47.31 52.93 -45.94
N ARG A 161 48.25 53.88 -45.97
CA ARG A 161 48.05 55.18 -46.62
C ARG A 161 47.72 55.05 -48.11
N ASP A 162 48.44 54.20 -48.84
CA ASP A 162 48.25 54.05 -50.29
C ASP A 162 46.93 53.35 -50.62
N ASP A 163 46.53 52.38 -49.80
CA ASP A 163 45.24 51.69 -49.92
C ASP A 163 44.08 52.64 -49.61
N LEU A 164 44.21 53.48 -48.57
CA LEU A 164 43.18 54.45 -48.20
C LEU A 164 43.01 55.55 -49.26
N LEU A 165 44.12 56.01 -49.86
CA LEU A 165 44.07 56.96 -50.98
C LEU A 165 43.47 56.35 -52.25
N SER A 166 43.56 55.03 -52.41
CA SER A 166 42.97 54.30 -53.54
C SER A 166 41.54 53.82 -53.26
N THR A 167 41.00 54.08 -52.07
CA THR A 167 39.64 53.70 -51.66
C THR A 167 38.71 54.88 -51.89
N ALA A 168 37.58 54.66 -52.57
CA ALA A 168 36.59 55.70 -52.76
C ALA A 168 36.00 56.12 -51.39
N PRO A 169 35.86 57.41 -51.09
CA PRO A 169 35.25 57.91 -49.85
C PRO A 169 33.88 57.27 -49.57
N SER A 170 33.05 57.08 -50.59
CA SER A 170 31.74 56.41 -50.47
C SER A 170 31.84 54.95 -50.00
N GLU A 171 32.92 54.24 -50.34
CA GLU A 171 33.17 52.85 -49.93
C GLU A 171 33.57 52.73 -48.45
N LEU A 172 33.94 53.83 -47.78
CA LEU A 172 34.19 53.82 -46.35
C LEU A 172 32.89 53.79 -45.53
N TYR A 173 31.71 53.89 -46.15
CA TYR A 173 30.42 53.86 -45.47
C TYR A 173 29.74 52.49 -45.63
N SER A 174 29.20 52.00 -44.53
CA SER A 174 28.88 50.58 -44.39
C SER A 174 27.53 50.17 -45.01
N TYR A 175 26.49 51.03 -45.03
CA TYR A 175 25.13 50.59 -45.39
C TYR A 175 24.26 51.55 -46.22
N ASP A 176 24.57 52.84 -46.32
CA ASP A 176 23.70 53.78 -47.03
C ASP A 176 24.49 54.92 -47.69
N THR A 177 24.79 54.77 -48.98
CA THR A 177 25.40 55.84 -49.78
C THR A 177 24.48 57.06 -49.84
N THR A 178 23.15 56.91 -49.74
CA THR A 178 22.24 58.08 -49.82
C THR A 178 22.33 59.00 -48.62
N THR A 179 22.63 58.46 -47.43
CA THR A 179 22.87 59.28 -46.23
C THR A 179 24.25 59.96 -46.30
N PHE A 180 25.24 59.31 -46.89
CA PHE A 180 26.54 59.92 -47.20
C PHE A 180 26.39 61.05 -48.23
N ASP A 181 25.74 60.78 -49.36
CA ASP A 181 25.49 61.76 -50.43
C ASP A 181 24.77 62.99 -49.89
N ARG A 182 23.69 62.79 -49.10
CA ARG A 182 22.97 63.90 -48.45
C ARG A 182 23.84 64.70 -47.49
N PHE A 183 24.70 64.02 -46.72
CA PHE A 183 25.62 64.70 -45.80
C PHE A 183 26.66 65.52 -46.58
N VAL A 184 27.19 64.99 -47.68
CA VAL A 184 28.16 65.70 -48.52
C VAL A 184 27.50 66.86 -49.27
N ASP A 185 26.29 66.69 -49.81
CA ASP A 185 25.49 67.76 -50.41
C ASP A 185 25.28 68.91 -49.41
N GLU A 186 24.95 68.60 -48.16
CA GLU A 186 24.81 69.60 -47.09
C GLU A 186 26.13 70.36 -46.86
N VAL A 187 27.28 69.67 -46.85
CA VAL A 187 28.60 70.33 -46.74
C VAL A 187 28.87 71.24 -47.93
N LEU A 188 28.52 70.82 -49.14
CA LEU A 188 28.77 71.58 -50.37
C LEU A 188 27.87 72.82 -50.50
N GLU A 189 26.60 72.71 -50.09
CA GLU A 189 25.62 73.79 -50.10
C GLU A 189 25.81 74.78 -48.93
N ALA A 190 25.96 74.28 -47.70
CA ALA A 190 26.02 75.11 -46.49
C ALA A 190 27.46 75.49 -46.09
N GLY A 191 28.47 74.85 -46.68
CA GLY A 191 29.90 75.05 -46.41
C GLY A 191 30.47 74.16 -45.30
N THR A 192 29.65 73.70 -44.34
CA THR A 192 30.04 72.81 -43.23
C THR A 192 28.86 71.97 -42.75
N ALA A 193 29.08 70.72 -42.33
CA ALA A 193 28.08 69.86 -41.69
C ALA A 193 28.69 68.98 -40.58
N CYS A 194 27.86 68.45 -39.68
CA CYS A 194 28.26 67.50 -38.63
C CYS A 194 27.18 66.41 -38.46
N SER A 195 27.59 65.16 -38.24
CA SER A 195 26.69 64.01 -38.01
C SER A 195 27.31 63.02 -37.03
N ASP A 196 26.53 62.53 -36.07
CA ASP A 196 26.89 61.45 -35.13
C ASP A 196 26.23 60.10 -35.48
N ALA A 197 25.58 60.03 -36.65
CA ALA A 197 24.74 58.92 -37.08
C ALA A 197 25.37 58.09 -38.22
N LEU A 198 26.67 58.25 -38.48
CA LEU A 198 27.36 57.58 -39.58
C LEU A 198 28.17 56.39 -39.09
N GLU A 199 28.16 55.33 -39.91
CA GLU A 199 28.86 54.08 -39.64
C GLU A 199 29.90 53.81 -40.73
N HIS A 200 31.17 53.85 -40.34
CA HIS A 200 32.28 53.58 -41.25
C HIS A 200 32.62 52.09 -41.28
N ARG A 201 33.01 51.59 -42.45
CA ARG A 201 33.57 50.26 -42.63
C ARG A 201 35.10 50.34 -42.61
N THR A 202 35.72 49.51 -41.79
CA THR A 202 37.18 49.35 -41.70
C THR A 202 37.70 48.37 -42.76
N ALA A 203 39.02 48.34 -42.99
CA ALA A 203 39.67 47.46 -43.98
C ALA A 203 39.43 45.96 -43.74
N ASP A 204 39.23 45.54 -42.49
CA ASP A 204 38.89 44.17 -42.12
C ASP A 204 37.38 43.85 -42.23
N GLY A 205 36.58 44.83 -42.67
CA GLY A 205 35.14 44.70 -42.89
C GLY A 205 34.26 44.96 -41.66
N SER A 206 34.84 45.36 -40.52
CA SER A 206 34.07 45.72 -39.33
C SER A 206 33.42 47.12 -39.45
N THR A 207 32.42 47.40 -38.62
CA THR A 207 31.72 48.69 -38.63
C THR A 207 32.06 49.51 -37.39
N LEU A 208 32.44 50.77 -37.58
CA LEU A 208 32.74 51.75 -36.53
C LEU A 208 31.65 52.82 -36.47
N SER A 209 31.12 53.09 -35.28
CA SER A 209 30.25 54.24 -35.06
C SER A 209 31.10 55.49 -34.93
N VAL A 210 30.89 56.49 -35.80
CA VAL A 210 31.72 57.69 -35.83
C VAL A 210 30.89 58.97 -35.77
N GLU A 211 31.50 60.00 -35.21
CA GLU A 211 31.07 61.39 -35.32
C GLU A 211 31.93 62.06 -36.40
N ILE A 212 31.29 62.63 -37.42
CA ILE A 212 31.95 63.27 -38.57
C ILE A 212 31.60 64.75 -38.59
N SER A 213 32.62 65.59 -38.64
CA SER A 213 32.50 67.02 -38.95
C SER A 213 33.20 67.30 -40.27
N ALA A 214 32.51 67.87 -41.25
CA ALA A 214 33.06 68.11 -42.58
C ALA A 214 32.88 69.57 -43.02
N SER A 215 33.84 70.06 -43.82
CA SER A 215 33.84 71.41 -44.36
C SER A 215 34.30 71.41 -45.82
N ARG A 216 33.68 72.26 -46.64
CA ARG A 216 34.11 72.49 -48.02
C ARG A 216 35.37 73.35 -48.06
N ILE A 217 36.38 72.91 -48.81
CA ILE A 217 37.63 73.62 -49.06
C ILE A 217 37.86 73.78 -50.57
N GLU A 218 38.67 74.76 -50.97
CA GLU A 218 39.13 74.91 -52.35
C GLU A 218 40.58 74.43 -52.45
N PHE A 219 40.87 73.48 -53.35
CA PHE A 219 42.20 72.95 -53.60
C PHE A 219 42.45 72.90 -55.11
N GLU A 220 43.55 73.52 -55.58
CA GLU A 220 43.90 73.70 -57.00
C GLU A 220 42.82 74.35 -57.90
N GLY A 221 41.81 74.98 -57.30
CA GLY A 221 40.69 75.62 -58.01
C GLY A 221 39.40 74.81 -57.98
N ASP A 222 39.42 73.59 -57.45
CA ASP A 222 38.30 72.66 -57.40
C ASP A 222 37.78 72.45 -55.95
N PRO A 223 36.46 72.30 -55.76
CA PRO A 223 35.86 72.11 -54.44
C PRO A 223 36.12 70.69 -53.90
N HIS A 224 36.73 70.61 -52.72
CA HIS A 224 36.98 69.35 -52.01
C HIS A 224 36.30 69.36 -50.63
N VAL A 225 36.15 68.19 -50.02
CA VAL A 225 35.60 68.02 -48.68
C VAL A 225 36.71 67.60 -47.73
N LEU A 226 36.96 68.41 -46.68
CA LEU A 226 37.76 68.00 -45.52
C LEU A 226 36.81 67.42 -44.47
N ALA A 227 36.95 66.13 -44.15
CA ALA A 227 36.20 65.46 -43.10
C ALA A 227 37.11 65.10 -41.92
N CYS A 228 36.64 65.41 -40.72
CA CYS A 228 37.23 65.06 -39.44
C CYS A 228 36.34 64.00 -38.78
N VAL A 229 36.90 62.81 -38.55
CA VAL A 229 36.19 61.62 -38.11
C VAL A 229 36.70 61.20 -36.72
N ARG A 230 35.77 61.00 -35.80
CA ARG A 230 36.04 60.58 -34.42
C ARG A 230 35.29 59.30 -34.07
N ASP A 231 36.00 58.33 -33.50
CA ASP A 231 35.41 57.10 -32.99
C ASP A 231 34.56 57.35 -31.73
N ILE A 232 33.28 56.99 -31.79
CA ILE A 232 32.36 57.05 -30.64
C ILE A 232 31.90 55.64 -30.20
N SER A 233 32.49 54.57 -30.73
CA SER A 233 32.11 53.17 -30.45
C SER A 233 32.10 52.87 -28.95
N GLY A 234 33.11 53.33 -28.20
CA GLY A 234 33.16 53.17 -26.75
C GLY A 234 32.07 53.94 -25.98
N ARG A 235 31.54 55.04 -26.54
CA ARG A 235 30.41 55.79 -25.95
C ARG A 235 29.10 55.06 -26.22
N VAL A 236 28.91 54.58 -27.44
CA VAL A 236 27.71 53.82 -27.87
C VAL A 236 27.59 52.50 -27.10
N GLN A 237 28.68 51.72 -26.99
CA GLN A 237 28.69 50.46 -26.26
C GLN A 237 28.35 50.61 -24.77
N ARG A 238 28.83 51.67 -24.10
CA ARG A 238 28.47 51.94 -22.68
C ARG A 238 26.99 52.28 -22.52
N LYS A 239 26.45 53.11 -23.42
CA LYS A 239 25.02 53.46 -23.43
C LYS A 239 24.15 52.21 -23.67
N GLN A 240 24.48 51.40 -24.67
CA GLN A 240 23.79 50.13 -24.96
C GLN A 240 23.89 49.13 -23.81
N LYS A 241 25.05 49.02 -23.15
CA LYS A 241 25.23 48.15 -21.99
C LYS A 241 24.35 48.58 -20.80
N LEU A 242 24.25 49.89 -20.56
CA LEU A 242 23.40 50.44 -19.49
C LEU A 242 21.90 50.24 -19.79
N GLU A 243 21.47 50.50 -21.03
CA GLU A 243 20.10 50.21 -21.47
C GLU A 243 19.78 48.71 -21.36
N ARG A 244 20.72 47.84 -21.78
CA ARG A 244 20.54 46.38 -21.65
C ARG A 244 20.37 45.94 -20.20
N TYR A 245 21.15 46.46 -19.26
CA TYR A 245 20.97 46.15 -17.83
C TYR A 245 19.65 46.68 -17.29
N ARG A 246 19.25 47.89 -17.66
CA ARG A 246 17.96 48.46 -17.27
C ARG A 246 16.80 47.60 -17.78
N THR A 247 16.82 47.24 -19.07
CA THR A 247 15.80 46.36 -19.65
C THR A 247 15.78 44.98 -18.99
N MET A 248 16.94 44.42 -18.63
CA MET A 248 17.00 43.14 -17.89
C MET A 248 16.33 43.26 -16.51
N VAL A 249 16.60 44.32 -15.75
CA VAL A 249 16.01 44.52 -14.41
C VAL A 249 14.50 44.80 -14.49
N GLU A 250 14.05 45.57 -15.48
CA GLU A 250 12.61 45.85 -15.69
C GLU A 250 11.85 44.64 -16.26
N ALA A 251 12.50 43.75 -17.01
CA ALA A 251 11.86 42.56 -17.56
C ALA A 251 11.76 41.39 -16.56
N VAL A 252 12.43 41.47 -15.41
CA VAL A 252 12.27 40.49 -14.33
C VAL A 252 10.91 40.74 -13.67
N GLY A 253 10.02 39.76 -13.73
CA GLY A 253 8.69 39.84 -13.11
C GLY A 253 8.71 39.80 -11.58
N GLU A 254 9.84 39.40 -10.98
CA GLU A 254 10.06 39.49 -9.53
C GLU A 254 10.44 40.93 -9.11
N GLY A 255 10.18 41.30 -7.86
CA GLY A 255 10.46 42.65 -7.39
C GLY A 255 11.94 42.87 -7.14
N VAL A 256 12.62 43.70 -7.92
CA VAL A 256 14.03 44.04 -7.74
C VAL A 256 14.17 45.39 -7.06
N TYR A 257 15.05 45.48 -6.06
CA TYR A 257 15.34 46.72 -5.36
C TYR A 257 16.83 46.94 -5.10
N ALA A 258 17.20 48.20 -4.93
CA ALA A 258 18.42 48.62 -4.25
C ALA A 258 18.05 49.54 -3.09
N ALA A 259 18.73 49.41 -1.96
CA ALA A 259 18.52 50.22 -0.77
C ALA A 259 19.85 50.72 -0.21
N ASP A 260 19.84 51.87 0.47
CA ASP A 260 21.04 52.48 1.06
C ASP A 260 21.43 51.84 2.42
N GLU A 261 22.44 52.41 3.10
CA GLU A 261 22.88 52.02 4.44
C GLU A 261 21.81 52.14 5.54
N ASN A 262 20.70 52.84 5.28
CA ASN A 262 19.57 52.96 6.18
C ASN A 262 18.38 52.11 5.73
N LEU A 263 18.60 51.18 4.79
CA LEU A 263 17.59 50.33 4.16
C LEU A 263 16.51 51.15 3.44
N ARG A 264 16.81 52.37 2.97
CA ARG A 264 15.88 53.16 2.15
C ARG A 264 16.02 52.81 0.69
N PHE A 265 14.91 52.56 0.00
CA PHE A 265 14.95 52.25 -1.42
C PHE A 265 15.58 53.39 -2.23
N THR A 266 16.57 53.06 -3.04
CA THR A 266 17.21 53.96 -4.01
C THR A 266 16.88 53.59 -5.45
N LEU A 267 16.43 52.35 -5.68
CA LEU A 267 15.94 51.85 -6.96
C LEU A 267 14.90 50.75 -6.73
N VAL A 268 13.85 50.71 -7.54
CA VAL A 268 12.88 49.62 -7.63
C VAL A 268 12.48 49.42 -9.10
N ASN A 269 12.26 48.17 -9.53
CA ASN A 269 11.69 47.86 -10.85
C ASN A 269 10.15 47.87 -10.81
N ASP A 270 9.52 47.68 -11.97
CA ASP A 270 8.06 47.60 -12.07
C ASP A 270 7.49 46.41 -11.27
N GLY A 271 8.16 45.25 -11.26
CA GLY A 271 7.74 44.08 -10.47
C GLY A 271 7.63 44.34 -8.96
N ALA A 272 8.52 45.18 -8.39
CA ALA A 272 8.46 45.56 -6.98
C ALA A 272 7.28 46.49 -6.67
N CYS A 273 6.92 47.36 -7.64
CA CYS A 273 5.74 48.22 -7.53
C CYS A 273 4.45 47.39 -7.56
N GLU A 274 4.35 46.45 -8.51
CA GLU A 274 3.21 45.53 -8.64
C GLU A 274 3.03 44.66 -7.39
N LEU A 275 4.10 44.03 -6.91
CA LEU A 275 4.09 43.18 -5.72
C LEU A 275 3.63 43.92 -4.46
N THR A 276 4.13 45.13 -4.25
CA THR A 276 3.86 45.90 -3.01
C THR A 276 2.60 46.76 -3.10
N ASN A 277 2.04 46.93 -4.29
CA ASN A 277 0.99 47.90 -4.63
C ASN A 277 1.36 49.37 -4.35
N TYR A 278 2.65 49.70 -4.27
CA TYR A 278 3.13 51.08 -4.15
C TYR A 278 3.67 51.61 -5.47
N ASP A 279 3.47 52.90 -5.71
CA ASP A 279 4.07 53.56 -6.87
C ASP A 279 5.58 53.73 -6.66
N ARG A 280 6.35 53.75 -7.76
CA ARG A 280 7.82 53.90 -7.71
C ARG A 280 8.24 55.14 -6.90
N GLU A 281 7.57 56.28 -7.10
CA GLU A 281 7.88 57.52 -6.36
C GLU A 281 7.58 57.43 -4.86
N GLU A 282 6.68 56.54 -4.44
CA GLU A 282 6.33 56.32 -3.03
C GLU A 282 7.29 55.34 -2.33
N LEU A 283 7.85 54.39 -3.11
CA LEU A 283 8.87 53.46 -2.63
C LEU A 283 10.22 54.14 -2.50
N ILE A 284 10.64 54.94 -3.48
CA ILE A 284 11.96 55.58 -3.45
C ILE A 284 12.10 56.52 -2.23
N GLY A 285 13.12 56.29 -1.42
CA GLY A 285 13.42 56.99 -0.18
C GLY A 285 12.70 56.43 1.06
N ARG A 286 11.69 55.57 0.88
CA ARG A 286 11.01 54.87 1.98
C ARG A 286 11.93 53.76 2.55
N PRO A 287 12.01 53.60 3.89
CA PRO A 287 12.66 52.44 4.50
C PRO A 287 11.94 51.14 4.11
N LEU A 288 12.69 50.11 3.71
CA LEU A 288 12.19 48.75 3.50
C LEU A 288 11.45 48.23 4.75
N THR A 289 11.91 48.64 5.94
CA THR A 289 11.33 48.24 7.23
C THR A 289 9.89 48.70 7.40
N ASP A 290 9.48 49.81 6.78
CA ASP A 290 8.10 50.31 6.88
C ASP A 290 7.09 49.39 6.18
N LEU A 291 7.56 48.49 5.31
CA LEU A 291 6.72 47.49 4.67
C LEU A 291 6.60 46.22 5.52
N LEU A 292 7.44 46.01 6.53
CA LEU A 292 7.39 44.78 7.34
C LEU A 292 6.14 44.76 8.20
N ALA A 293 5.42 43.64 8.22
CA ALA A 293 4.15 43.53 8.93
C ALA A 293 4.32 43.74 10.46
N GLY A 294 5.45 43.32 11.04
CA GLY A 294 5.72 43.47 12.48
C GLY A 294 6.12 44.88 12.93
N GLU A 295 6.34 45.83 12.01
CA GLU A 295 6.50 47.26 12.35
C GLU A 295 5.15 47.98 12.48
N ALA A 296 4.04 47.36 12.05
CA ALA A 296 2.73 47.97 12.06
C ALA A 296 1.96 47.61 13.34
N ASP A 297 1.68 48.60 14.19
CA ASP A 297 0.95 48.43 15.47
C ASP A 297 -0.46 47.82 15.33
N ASP A 298 -1.03 47.79 14.12
CA ASP A 298 -2.38 47.33 13.81
C ASP A 298 -2.46 45.91 13.23
N VAL A 299 -1.34 45.20 13.08
CA VAL A 299 -1.31 43.80 12.64
C VAL A 299 -1.08 42.91 13.86
N ASP A 300 -1.98 41.95 14.13
CA ASP A 300 -1.77 40.99 15.21
C ASP A 300 -0.54 40.12 14.86
N PRO A 301 0.44 39.97 15.76
CA PRO A 301 1.55 39.05 15.55
C PRO A 301 1.12 37.65 15.10
N ALA A 302 -0.03 37.16 15.59
CA ALA A 302 -0.58 35.88 15.17
C ALA A 302 -0.91 35.83 13.66
N ASP A 303 -1.32 36.95 13.06
CA ASP A 303 -1.76 37.03 11.65
C ASP A 303 -0.61 36.80 10.66
N TYR A 304 0.64 37.11 11.05
CA TYR A 304 1.81 36.90 10.19
C TYR A 304 2.78 35.83 10.72
N GLU A 305 2.67 35.39 11.97
CA GLU A 305 3.52 34.34 12.52
C GLU A 305 3.29 32.99 11.83
N ASP A 306 2.06 32.72 11.39
CA ASP A 306 1.70 31.54 10.56
C ASP A 306 2.28 31.58 9.14
N LEU A 307 2.61 32.78 8.64
CA LEU A 307 3.23 32.98 7.33
C LEU A 307 4.74 32.70 7.36
N LEU A 308 5.33 32.60 8.55
CA LEU A 308 6.74 32.30 8.78
C LEU A 308 6.93 30.82 9.15
N VAL A 309 7.96 30.16 8.60
CA VAL A 309 8.19 28.75 8.96
C VAL A 309 8.73 28.66 10.37
N ASN A 310 7.97 28.04 11.30
CA ASN A 310 8.43 27.76 12.65
C ASN A 310 9.39 26.55 12.70
N THR A 311 10.72 26.72 12.86
CA THR A 311 11.64 25.75 13.52
C THR A 311 13.15 26.15 13.56
N SER A 312 13.89 25.48 14.45
CA SER A 312 15.21 25.80 15.00
C SER A 312 16.41 25.12 14.30
N SER A 313 16.58 25.29 12.98
CA SER A 313 17.71 24.68 12.25
C SER A 313 18.55 25.69 11.46
N SER A 314 19.87 25.45 11.37
CA SER A 314 20.88 26.37 10.82
C SER A 314 20.93 26.47 9.28
N SER A 315 19.91 25.95 8.58
CA SER A 315 19.88 25.84 7.11
C SER A 315 18.64 26.49 6.47
N GLU A 316 17.76 27.11 7.27
CA GLU A 316 16.55 27.78 6.78
C GLU A 316 16.74 29.30 6.67
N PRO A 317 15.98 29.99 5.79
CA PRO A 317 16.11 31.43 5.56
C PRO A 317 15.87 32.25 6.84
N LEU A 318 16.58 33.37 6.95
CA LEU A 318 16.49 34.30 8.09
C LEU A 318 15.08 34.86 8.23
N ARG A 319 14.58 35.07 9.45
CA ARG A 319 13.29 35.75 9.65
C ARG A 319 13.50 37.24 9.84
N VAL A 320 12.81 38.04 9.03
CA VAL A 320 12.82 39.50 9.11
C VAL A 320 11.38 39.99 9.25
N VAL A 321 10.99 40.33 10.47
CA VAL A 321 9.62 40.75 10.81
C VAL A 321 9.52 42.20 11.22
N ASP A 322 10.64 42.80 11.60
CA ASP A 322 10.75 44.16 12.11
C ASP A 322 12.10 44.78 11.71
N ALA A 323 12.32 46.04 12.07
CA ALA A 323 13.55 46.75 11.76
C ALA A 323 14.77 46.20 12.54
N GLU A 324 14.59 45.54 13.68
CA GLU A 324 15.70 44.95 14.44
C GLU A 324 16.24 43.70 13.74
N SER A 325 15.36 42.77 13.40
CA SER A 325 15.65 41.57 12.63
C SER A 325 16.17 41.87 11.22
N ALA A 326 15.67 42.92 10.56
CA ALA A 326 16.23 43.38 9.27
C ALA A 326 17.69 43.84 9.39
N ARG A 327 18.03 44.57 10.47
CA ARG A 327 19.41 45.02 10.72
C ARG A 327 20.32 43.86 11.09
N GLU A 328 19.84 42.87 11.84
CA GLU A 328 20.61 41.68 12.19
C GLU A 328 20.85 40.79 10.96
N ALA A 329 19.85 40.60 10.09
CA ALA A 329 20.01 39.90 8.81
C ALA A 329 21.08 40.57 7.93
N ARG A 330 21.09 41.91 7.85
CA ARG A 330 22.16 42.64 7.17
C ARG A 330 23.52 42.45 7.84
N LYS A 331 23.59 42.48 9.16
CA LYS A 331 24.85 42.29 9.90
C LYS A 331 25.42 40.89 9.66
N GLN A 332 24.57 39.88 9.55
CA GLN A 332 24.99 38.52 9.19
C GLN A 332 25.53 38.42 7.76
N LEU A 333 24.99 39.19 6.80
CA LEU A 333 25.55 39.26 5.44
C LEU A 333 27.03 39.66 5.48
N TYR A 334 27.38 40.66 6.28
CA TYR A 334 28.78 41.12 6.41
C TYR A 334 29.72 40.14 7.09
N GLN A 335 29.18 39.29 7.96
CA GLN A 335 29.95 38.33 8.73
C GLN A 335 30.02 36.97 8.03
N SER A 336 29.25 36.79 6.96
CA SER A 336 29.17 35.57 6.17
C SER A 336 30.13 35.64 4.98
N ASP A 337 30.70 34.50 4.60
CA ASP A 337 31.44 34.34 3.34
C ASP A 337 30.48 34.17 2.13
N GLN A 338 29.17 34.31 2.32
CA GLN A 338 28.16 34.16 1.27
C GLN A 338 27.90 35.48 0.54
N ASP A 339 27.99 35.45 -0.80
CA ASP A 339 27.69 36.61 -1.66
C ASP A 339 26.21 37.00 -1.66
N VAL A 340 25.30 36.06 -1.36
CA VAL A 340 23.84 36.26 -1.34
C VAL A 340 23.25 35.54 -0.14
N MET A 341 22.40 36.22 0.62
CA MET A 341 21.60 35.62 1.69
C MET A 341 20.11 35.65 1.38
N THR A 342 19.38 34.74 2.03
CA THR A 342 17.93 34.61 1.89
C THR A 342 17.25 34.86 3.23
N ALA A 343 16.21 35.68 3.23
CA ALA A 343 15.33 35.94 4.36
C ALA A 343 13.86 35.73 3.97
N GLU A 344 13.04 35.25 4.90
CA GLU A 344 11.59 35.31 4.81
C GLU A 344 11.09 36.53 5.61
N ALA A 345 10.23 37.32 4.98
CA ALA A 345 9.67 38.53 5.57
C ALA A 345 8.19 38.68 5.22
N PRO A 346 7.29 38.82 6.20
CA PRO A 346 5.91 39.22 5.93
C PRO A 346 5.90 40.72 5.66
N ILE A 347 5.33 41.14 4.53
CA ILE A 347 5.15 42.56 4.22
C ILE A 347 3.67 42.93 4.16
N ARG A 348 3.38 44.18 4.48
CA ARG A 348 2.09 44.80 4.29
C ARG A 348 2.09 45.61 3.00
N THR A 349 1.23 45.22 2.07
CA THR A 349 0.99 45.96 0.82
C THR A 349 0.22 47.25 1.09
N LYS A 350 0.21 48.19 0.12
CA LYS A 350 -0.54 49.47 0.23
C LYS A 350 -2.04 49.27 0.50
N ASN A 351 -2.61 48.18 -0.01
CA ASN A 351 -4.03 47.84 0.13
C ASN A 351 -4.37 47.21 1.49
N GLY A 352 -3.37 46.97 2.35
CA GLY A 352 -3.54 46.43 3.69
C GLY A 352 -3.36 44.91 3.81
N ASN A 353 -3.18 44.19 2.70
CA ASN A 353 -2.94 42.75 2.72
C ASN A 353 -1.52 42.45 3.23
N VAL A 354 -1.39 41.40 4.04
CA VAL A 354 -0.10 40.86 4.48
C VAL A 354 0.27 39.68 3.60
N ILE A 355 1.44 39.73 2.96
CA ILE A 355 1.94 38.65 2.09
C ILE A 355 3.34 38.19 2.55
N PRO A 356 3.65 36.89 2.52
CA PRO A 356 4.99 36.38 2.79
C PRO A 356 5.91 36.56 1.58
N LEU A 357 7.08 37.16 1.79
CA LEU A 357 8.13 37.26 0.79
C LEU A 357 9.35 36.43 1.15
N GLU A 358 9.99 35.84 0.14
CA GLU A 358 11.39 35.43 0.18
C GLU A 358 12.25 36.56 -0.41
N ILE A 359 13.08 37.18 0.43
CA ILE A 359 14.02 38.25 0.05
C ILE A 359 15.40 37.63 -0.14
N ARG A 360 15.92 37.69 -1.37
CA ARG A 360 17.32 37.34 -1.68
C ARG A 360 18.13 38.61 -1.82
N PHE A 361 19.10 38.83 -0.95
CA PHE A 361 19.82 40.10 -0.89
C PHE A 361 21.34 39.92 -0.80
N SER A 362 22.05 40.87 -1.37
CA SER A 362 23.51 40.94 -1.41
C SER A 362 24.01 42.37 -1.18
N GLU A 363 25.32 42.48 -0.96
CA GLU A 363 25.98 43.77 -0.81
C GLU A 363 26.06 44.53 -2.13
N LEU A 364 25.73 45.82 -2.09
CA LEU A 364 25.91 46.75 -3.20
C LEU A 364 27.24 47.53 -3.01
N PRO A 365 28.31 47.21 -3.76
CA PRO A 365 29.63 47.79 -3.55
C PRO A 365 29.73 49.25 -4.04
N ALA A 366 30.57 50.05 -3.38
CA ALA A 366 30.77 51.46 -3.69
C ALA A 366 31.96 51.72 -4.64
N GLY A 367 31.87 51.23 -5.88
CA GLY A 367 32.93 51.46 -6.88
C GLY A 367 34.31 50.89 -6.46
N PRO A 368 35.38 51.22 -7.20
CA PRO A 368 36.66 50.51 -7.06
C PRO A 368 37.46 50.78 -5.77
N ASP A 369 37.11 51.79 -4.96
CA ASP A 369 37.94 52.22 -3.80
C ASP A 369 37.14 52.64 -2.52
N ALA A 370 35.88 52.23 -2.32
CA ALA A 370 35.13 52.59 -1.08
C ALA A 370 34.25 51.46 -0.50
N GLU A 371 34.09 51.50 0.84
CA GLU A 371 33.21 50.67 1.68
C GLU A 371 31.73 50.75 1.25
N PHE A 372 31.04 49.61 1.41
CA PHE A 372 29.59 49.37 1.41
C PHE A 372 28.67 50.57 1.15
N ARG A 373 27.83 50.52 0.11
CA ARG A 373 26.84 51.59 -0.18
C ARG A 373 25.39 51.22 0.12
N GLY A 374 25.09 49.96 0.43
CA GLY A 374 23.72 49.50 0.58
C GLY A 374 23.51 48.03 0.22
N THR A 375 22.26 47.60 0.19
CA THR A 375 21.87 46.23 -0.19
C THR A 375 21.10 46.25 -1.50
N THR A 376 21.34 45.28 -2.36
CA THR A 376 20.47 45.00 -3.51
C THR A 376 19.79 43.66 -3.29
N GLY A 377 18.55 43.52 -3.74
CA GLY A 377 17.84 42.26 -3.56
C GLY A 377 16.66 42.06 -4.47
N VAL A 378 16.16 40.84 -4.45
CA VAL A 378 14.98 40.38 -5.17
C VAL A 378 13.93 39.96 -4.14
N LEU A 379 12.69 40.37 -4.37
CA LEU A 379 11.49 40.11 -3.59
C LEU A 379 10.66 39.09 -4.36
N ILE A 380 10.48 37.91 -3.77
CA ILE A 380 9.74 36.81 -4.36
C ILE A 380 8.50 36.55 -3.51
N ASP A 381 7.31 36.62 -4.09
CA ASP A 381 6.08 36.21 -3.42
C ASP A 381 6.09 34.68 -3.23
N ILE A 382 5.89 34.23 -2.00
CA ILE A 382 5.82 32.80 -1.67
C ILE A 382 4.46 32.40 -1.10
N SER A 383 3.41 33.20 -1.30
CA SER A 383 2.03 32.96 -0.84
C SER A 383 1.54 31.57 -1.27
N ASP A 384 1.51 31.30 -2.58
CA ASP A 384 1.07 30.01 -3.15
C ASP A 384 1.89 28.83 -2.59
N ARG A 385 3.22 29.03 -2.47
CA ARG A 385 4.13 28.01 -1.93
C ARG A 385 3.84 27.71 -0.46
N LYS A 386 3.47 28.72 0.33
CA LYS A 386 3.13 28.59 1.76
C LYS A 386 1.78 27.92 1.93
N GLU A 387 0.78 28.32 1.14
CA GLU A 387 -0.55 27.72 1.12
C GLU A 387 -0.49 26.24 0.76
N HIS A 388 0.20 25.88 -0.33
CA HIS A 388 0.38 24.49 -0.74
C HIS A 388 1.08 23.64 0.34
N LYS A 389 2.11 24.18 1.00
CA LYS A 389 2.81 23.49 2.11
C LYS A 389 1.89 23.30 3.33
N ARG A 390 0.98 24.23 3.60
CA ARG A 390 -0.03 24.12 4.67
C ARG A 390 -1.07 23.05 4.33
N GLN A 391 -1.63 23.07 3.13
CA GLN A 391 -2.57 22.06 2.63
C GLN A 391 -1.97 20.65 2.71
N LEU A 392 -0.72 20.45 2.26
CA LEU A 392 -0.02 19.17 2.38
C LEU A 392 0.19 18.71 3.83
N LYS A 393 0.50 19.63 4.75
CA LYS A 393 0.63 19.29 6.19
C LYS A 393 -0.71 18.83 6.77
N THR A 394 -1.79 19.52 6.44
CA THR A 394 -3.15 19.17 6.89
C THR A 394 -3.57 17.81 6.31
N LEU A 395 -3.36 17.57 5.01
CA LEU A 395 -3.63 16.28 4.37
C LEU A 395 -2.82 15.14 5.00
N ASN A 396 -1.53 15.36 5.28
CA ASN A 396 -0.68 14.38 5.93
C ASN A 396 -1.11 14.11 7.38
N LYS A 397 -1.63 15.13 8.09
CA LYS A 397 -2.23 14.97 9.42
C LYS A 397 -3.52 14.13 9.34
N ALA A 398 -4.44 14.45 8.43
CA ALA A 398 -5.65 13.67 8.21
C ALA A 398 -5.33 12.20 7.85
N SER A 399 -4.36 11.98 6.96
CA SER A 399 -3.85 10.64 6.62
C SER A 399 -3.27 9.86 7.81
N ARG A 400 -2.78 10.55 8.86
CA ARG A 400 -2.30 9.93 10.11
C ARG A 400 -3.38 9.69 11.14
N GLU A 401 -4.54 10.32 11.02
CA GLU A 401 -5.69 10.15 11.92
C GLU A 401 -6.63 9.03 11.43
N LEU A 402 -6.76 8.84 10.11
CA LEU A 402 -7.46 7.71 9.47
C LEU A 402 -7.03 6.29 9.92
N PRO A 403 -5.77 5.97 10.27
CA PRO A 403 -5.34 4.65 10.75
C PRO A 403 -5.90 4.24 12.13
N GLN A 404 -6.50 5.16 12.90
CA GLN A 404 -7.11 4.85 14.20
C GLN A 404 -8.59 4.46 14.08
N ALA A 405 -9.20 4.67 12.92
CA ALA A 405 -10.57 4.28 12.65
C ALA A 405 -10.62 2.78 12.28
N GLU A 406 -11.37 1.99 13.05
CA GLU A 406 -11.49 0.54 12.85
C GLU A 406 -12.68 0.16 11.96
N ASP A 407 -13.62 1.09 11.75
CA ASP A 407 -14.84 0.87 10.97
C ASP A 407 -15.03 1.89 9.83
N PRO A 408 -15.80 1.55 8.78
CA PRO A 408 -16.04 2.45 7.64
C PRO A 408 -16.63 3.81 8.02
N GLN A 409 -17.45 3.88 9.08
CA GLN A 409 -18.13 5.10 9.50
C GLN A 409 -17.14 6.10 10.12
N ALA A 410 -16.23 5.63 10.98
CA ALA A 410 -15.16 6.44 11.53
C ALA A 410 -14.18 6.92 10.44
N ILE A 411 -13.90 6.08 9.42
CA ILE A 411 -13.09 6.47 8.26
C ILE A 411 -13.78 7.58 7.45
N ALA A 412 -15.08 7.43 7.19
CA ALA A 412 -15.86 8.42 6.45
C ALA A 412 -15.95 9.76 7.18
N LYS A 413 -16.16 9.75 8.49
CA LYS A 413 -16.16 10.97 9.31
C LYS A 413 -14.84 11.72 9.22
N ALA A 414 -13.72 11.01 9.41
CA ALA A 414 -12.40 11.60 9.29
C ALA A 414 -12.11 12.14 7.87
N ALA A 415 -12.69 11.53 6.84
CA ALA A 415 -12.62 12.05 5.48
C ALA A 415 -13.36 13.39 5.35
N LEU A 416 -14.56 13.53 5.92
CA LEU A 416 -15.32 14.78 5.89
C LEU A 416 -14.60 15.90 6.66
N ASP A 417 -14.09 15.61 7.86
CA ASP A 417 -13.29 16.54 8.65
C ASP A 417 -12.05 17.02 7.85
N ALA A 418 -11.45 16.14 7.04
CA ALA A 418 -10.32 16.47 6.18
C ALA A 418 -10.71 17.34 4.98
N VAL A 419 -11.89 17.13 4.38
CA VAL A 419 -12.40 17.98 3.29
C VAL A 419 -12.57 19.43 3.79
N GLU A 420 -13.20 19.60 4.95
CA GLU A 420 -13.40 20.91 5.58
C GLU A 420 -12.05 21.58 5.91
N GLN A 421 -11.10 20.85 6.51
CA GLN A 421 -9.83 21.44 6.95
C GLN A 421 -8.81 21.69 5.84
N VAL A 422 -8.80 20.89 4.77
CA VAL A 422 -7.79 20.96 3.69
C VAL A 422 -8.21 21.92 2.60
N VAL A 423 -9.49 21.87 2.21
CA VAL A 423 -10.01 22.57 1.03
C VAL A 423 -11.03 23.66 1.41
N GLY A 424 -11.52 23.67 2.66
CA GLY A 424 -12.45 24.69 3.14
C GLY A 424 -13.87 24.54 2.61
N PHE A 425 -14.26 23.32 2.21
CA PHE A 425 -15.60 23.02 1.74
C PHE A 425 -16.43 22.33 2.83
N ASP A 426 -17.44 23.04 3.32
CA ASP A 426 -18.21 22.63 4.50
C ASP A 426 -19.41 21.71 4.15
N VAL A 427 -19.66 21.49 2.86
CA VAL A 427 -20.81 20.72 2.36
C VAL A 427 -20.32 19.46 1.66
N SER A 428 -20.16 18.38 2.43
CA SER A 428 -19.66 17.10 1.90
C SER A 428 -20.35 15.89 2.54
N GLY A 429 -20.26 14.73 1.86
CA GLY A 429 -20.82 13.47 2.35
C GLY A 429 -20.23 12.24 1.67
N VAL A 430 -20.08 11.17 2.44
CA VAL A 430 -19.59 9.85 1.98
C VAL A 430 -20.77 8.89 1.85
N ARG A 431 -20.82 8.20 0.73
CA ARG A 431 -21.81 7.15 0.44
C ARG A 431 -21.11 5.85 0.13
N MET A 432 -21.58 4.75 0.70
CA MET A 432 -21.07 3.40 0.43
C MET A 432 -22.00 2.65 -0.50
N PHE A 433 -21.43 1.75 -1.29
CA PHE A 433 -22.18 0.85 -2.15
C PHE A 433 -22.81 -0.26 -1.32
N ASP A 434 -24.11 -0.44 -1.50
CA ASP A 434 -24.87 -1.55 -0.94
C ASP A 434 -25.17 -2.56 -2.06
N GLU A 435 -24.60 -3.76 -1.93
CA GLU A 435 -24.76 -4.85 -2.90
C GLU A 435 -26.19 -5.39 -2.98
N GLU A 436 -26.95 -5.37 -1.88
CA GLU A 436 -28.30 -5.95 -1.83
C GLU A 436 -29.29 -5.07 -2.60
N THR A 437 -29.15 -3.76 -2.45
CA THR A 437 -30.03 -2.77 -3.10
C THR A 437 -29.45 -2.24 -4.42
N ASN A 438 -28.16 -2.48 -4.68
CA ASN A 438 -27.40 -1.94 -5.81
C ASN A 438 -27.46 -0.40 -5.88
N THR A 439 -27.36 0.25 -4.70
CA THR A 439 -27.43 1.71 -4.56
C THR A 439 -26.28 2.26 -3.72
N LEU A 440 -26.00 3.56 -3.87
CA LEU A 440 -25.08 4.29 -2.99
C LEU A 440 -25.87 4.89 -1.83
N THR A 441 -25.61 4.42 -0.62
CA THR A 441 -26.28 4.84 0.63
C THR A 441 -25.36 5.73 1.47
N PRO A 442 -25.86 6.81 2.08
CA PRO A 442 -25.06 7.69 2.91
C PRO A 442 -24.69 7.00 4.22
N ILE A 443 -23.41 7.08 4.59
CA ILE A 443 -22.93 6.57 5.88
C ILE A 443 -22.51 7.70 6.81
N GLU A 444 -22.01 8.80 6.23
CA GLU A 444 -21.65 10.02 6.95
C GLU A 444 -21.87 11.25 6.06
N MET A 445 -22.36 12.33 6.66
CA MET A 445 -22.63 13.61 6.00
C MET A 445 -22.37 14.77 6.96
N THR A 446 -21.96 15.91 6.39
CA THR A 446 -21.97 17.19 7.12
C THR A 446 -23.41 17.67 7.32
N ASP A 447 -23.68 18.39 8.41
CA ASP A 447 -25.01 18.95 8.69
C ASP A 447 -25.55 19.82 7.53
N ALA A 448 -24.65 20.55 6.87
CA ALA A 448 -24.97 21.37 5.71
C ALA A 448 -25.34 20.52 4.47
N ALA A 449 -24.65 19.38 4.27
CA ALA A 449 -24.98 18.45 3.19
C ALA A 449 -26.32 17.75 3.44
N GLU A 450 -26.65 17.39 4.69
CA GLU A 450 -27.96 16.81 5.02
C GLU A 450 -29.11 17.78 4.69
N GLN A 451 -28.96 19.06 5.06
CA GLN A 451 -29.95 20.11 4.77
C GLN A 451 -30.07 20.41 3.27
N LEU A 452 -28.98 20.29 2.51
CA LEU A 452 -29.00 20.51 1.06
C LEU A 452 -29.72 19.37 0.31
N ILE A 453 -29.63 18.15 0.83
CA ILE A 453 -30.05 16.92 0.14
C ILE A 453 -31.44 16.43 0.61
N ASP A 454 -32.09 17.22 1.47
CA ASP A 454 -33.32 17.11 2.32
C ASP A 454 -34.45 16.07 2.00
N SER A 455 -34.21 14.96 1.30
CA SER A 455 -35.18 13.86 1.08
C SER A 455 -34.66 12.59 0.37
N ARG A 456 -33.36 12.41 0.08
CA ARG A 456 -32.89 11.25 -0.73
C ARG A 456 -31.88 10.33 -0.03
N PRO A 457 -32.34 9.20 0.54
CA PRO A 457 -31.50 8.26 1.28
C PRO A 457 -30.66 7.31 0.41
N ALA A 458 -30.88 7.23 -0.91
CA ALA A 458 -30.10 6.35 -1.78
C ALA A 458 -30.01 6.91 -3.21
N PHE A 459 -28.83 6.80 -3.82
CA PHE A 459 -28.56 7.21 -5.20
C PHE A 459 -28.47 5.97 -6.09
N GLU A 460 -29.36 5.85 -7.07
CA GLU A 460 -29.26 4.81 -8.09
C GLU A 460 -28.02 5.04 -8.97
N LEU A 461 -27.24 3.97 -9.19
CA LEU A 461 -25.97 4.03 -9.93
C LEU A 461 -26.11 4.55 -11.37
N GLY A 462 -27.27 4.30 -11.99
CA GLY A 462 -27.56 4.67 -13.37
C GLY A 462 -28.09 6.08 -13.58
N ALA A 463 -28.53 6.75 -12.50
CA ALA A 463 -29.36 7.96 -12.59
C ALA A 463 -28.68 9.20 -11.99
N THR A 464 -27.47 9.05 -11.44
CA THR A 464 -26.83 10.05 -10.58
C THR A 464 -25.33 10.17 -10.85
N LEU A 465 -24.77 11.37 -10.70
CA LEU A 465 -23.34 11.62 -10.95
C LEU A 465 -22.41 10.87 -10.01
N ALA A 466 -22.80 10.73 -8.73
CA ALA A 466 -22.10 9.84 -7.81
C ALA A 466 -22.08 8.39 -8.34
N GLY A 467 -23.19 7.90 -8.87
CA GLY A 467 -23.25 6.59 -9.53
C GLY A 467 -22.38 6.48 -10.79
N HIS A 468 -22.23 7.56 -11.55
CA HIS A 468 -21.31 7.62 -12.69
C HIS A 468 -19.85 7.59 -12.24
N ALA A 469 -19.47 8.36 -11.22
CA ALA A 469 -18.12 8.38 -10.66
C ALA A 469 -17.72 6.99 -10.14
N TYR A 470 -18.59 6.34 -9.36
CA TYR A 470 -18.38 4.99 -8.87
C TYR A 470 -18.15 3.98 -10.01
N ARG A 471 -19.02 3.96 -11.03
CA ARG A 471 -18.93 2.99 -12.13
C ARG A 471 -17.74 3.20 -13.04
N ARG A 472 -17.32 4.46 -13.27
CA ARG A 472 -16.18 4.78 -14.13
C ARG A 472 -14.84 4.70 -13.39
N GLY A 473 -14.85 4.85 -12.07
CA GLY A 473 -13.62 4.94 -11.28
C GLY A 473 -12.86 6.26 -11.52
N GLU A 474 -13.54 7.30 -11.99
CA GLU A 474 -12.99 8.63 -12.26
C GLU A 474 -13.82 9.71 -11.55
N ALA A 475 -13.18 10.84 -11.19
CA ALA A 475 -13.88 11.96 -10.61
C ALA A 475 -14.84 12.59 -11.63
N VAL A 476 -16.04 12.98 -11.19
CA VAL A 476 -17.08 13.56 -12.05
C VAL A 476 -17.54 14.90 -11.48
N ARG A 477 -17.65 15.89 -12.35
CA ARG A 477 -18.15 17.23 -12.05
C ARG A 477 -19.45 17.51 -12.82
N ASN A 478 -20.40 18.21 -12.20
CA ASN A 478 -21.73 18.38 -12.80
C ASN A 478 -21.81 19.35 -13.99
N ASP A 479 -20.93 20.34 -14.09
CA ASP A 479 -20.90 21.31 -15.19
C ASP A 479 -20.14 20.84 -16.44
N GLU A 480 -19.45 19.69 -16.39
CA GLU A 480 -18.77 19.07 -17.53
C GLU A 480 -19.66 18.14 -18.37
N ILE A 481 -20.90 17.89 -17.93
CA ILE A 481 -21.78 16.91 -18.54
C ILE A 481 -22.71 17.61 -19.54
N ASP A 482 -22.57 17.23 -20.81
CA ASP A 482 -23.36 17.74 -21.93
C ASP A 482 -24.85 17.40 -21.72
N GLY A 483 -25.75 18.36 -21.94
CA GLY A 483 -27.16 18.36 -21.51
C GLY A 483 -28.10 17.31 -22.13
N SER A 484 -27.56 16.20 -22.63
CA SER A 484 -28.28 15.06 -23.23
C SER A 484 -28.60 13.93 -22.23
N GLU A 485 -27.93 13.87 -21.08
CA GLU A 485 -28.26 12.94 -20.00
C GLU A 485 -29.04 13.66 -18.90
N THR A 486 -30.35 13.41 -18.81
CA THR A 486 -31.17 13.87 -17.67
C THR A 486 -30.77 13.11 -16.42
N VAL A 487 -29.84 13.68 -15.64
CA VAL A 487 -29.46 13.18 -14.33
C VAL A 487 -30.48 13.65 -13.30
N VAL A 488 -31.03 12.73 -12.52
CA VAL A 488 -32.16 13.01 -11.62
C VAL A 488 -31.64 13.49 -10.27
N GLY A 489 -31.80 14.79 -9.94
CA GLY A 489 -31.74 15.24 -8.55
C GLY A 489 -30.76 16.34 -8.16
N GLU A 490 -30.31 17.19 -9.05
CA GLU A 490 -29.48 18.33 -8.64
C GLU A 490 -30.33 19.51 -8.15
N THR A 491 -29.94 20.05 -6.99
CA THR A 491 -30.30 21.39 -6.55
C THR A 491 -29.74 22.38 -7.55
N SER A 492 -30.63 23.08 -8.26
CA SER A 492 -30.24 24.02 -9.31
C SER A 492 -29.44 25.18 -8.71
N GLY A 493 -28.12 25.19 -8.93
CA GLY A 493 -27.26 26.34 -8.62
C GLY A 493 -25.82 26.01 -8.22
N GLU A 494 -25.55 24.86 -7.58
CA GLU A 494 -24.25 24.57 -6.95
C GLU A 494 -23.38 23.63 -7.81
N THR A 495 -22.06 23.81 -7.73
CA THR A 495 -21.10 22.91 -8.40
C THR A 495 -20.86 21.71 -7.49
N SER A 496 -21.01 20.50 -8.00
CA SER A 496 -20.76 19.27 -7.24
C SER A 496 -19.60 18.47 -7.85
N PHE A 497 -18.78 17.90 -6.97
CA PHE A 497 -17.69 17.00 -7.30
C PHE A 497 -17.94 15.64 -6.67
N HIS A 498 -17.77 14.58 -7.46
CA HIS A 498 -17.99 13.20 -7.04
C HIS A 498 -16.72 12.40 -7.27
N PHE A 499 -16.10 11.93 -6.20
CA PHE A 499 -14.86 11.16 -6.22
C PHE A 499 -15.13 9.69 -5.86
N PRO A 500 -14.64 8.72 -6.65
CA PRO A 500 -14.80 7.31 -6.35
C PRO A 500 -13.90 6.89 -5.18
N LEU A 501 -14.43 6.02 -4.31
CA LEU A 501 -13.70 5.40 -3.21
C LEU A 501 -13.37 3.93 -3.54
N GLY A 502 -12.94 3.66 -4.77
CA GLY A 502 -12.77 2.29 -5.28
C GLY A 502 -14.11 1.54 -5.37
N GLU A 503 -14.11 0.26 -4.98
CA GLU A 503 -15.32 -0.59 -4.93
C GLU A 503 -16.23 -0.28 -3.73
N HIS A 504 -15.82 0.65 -2.86
CA HIS A 504 -16.54 0.94 -1.63
C HIS A 504 -17.67 1.94 -1.79
N GLY A 505 -17.53 2.93 -2.67
CA GLY A 505 -18.53 3.99 -2.80
C GLY A 505 -17.99 5.31 -3.35
N THR A 506 -18.50 6.44 -2.84
CA THR A 506 -18.15 7.79 -3.33
C THR A 506 -18.06 8.83 -2.22
N LEU A 507 -17.15 9.79 -2.39
CA LEU A 507 -17.10 11.05 -1.66
C LEU A 507 -17.69 12.15 -2.55
N THR A 508 -18.68 12.87 -2.03
CA THR A 508 -19.28 14.01 -2.73
C THR A 508 -18.97 15.30 -1.98
N VAL A 509 -18.56 16.34 -2.72
CA VAL A 509 -18.33 17.70 -2.23
C VAL A 509 -19.17 18.67 -3.02
N PHE A 510 -19.93 19.53 -2.34
CA PHE A 510 -20.73 20.59 -2.93
C PHE A 510 -20.05 21.94 -2.69
N VAL A 511 -19.98 22.75 -3.74
CA VAL A 511 -19.35 24.07 -3.73
C VAL A 511 -20.42 25.12 -4.03
N PRO A 512 -20.58 26.14 -3.16
CA PRO A 512 -21.55 27.21 -3.36
C PRO A 512 -21.34 27.97 -4.67
N SER A 513 -22.44 28.39 -5.31
CA SER A 513 -22.41 29.13 -6.57
C SER A 513 -21.53 30.38 -6.51
N GLY A 514 -20.58 30.52 -7.44
CA GLY A 514 -19.69 31.68 -7.54
C GLY A 514 -18.40 31.59 -6.74
N THR A 515 -18.15 30.46 -6.07
CA THR A 515 -16.83 30.15 -5.47
C THR A 515 -15.90 29.62 -6.58
N GLU A 516 -14.70 30.19 -6.71
CA GLU A 516 -13.67 29.64 -7.59
C GLU A 516 -13.07 28.36 -6.97
N VAL A 517 -12.93 27.31 -7.79
CA VAL A 517 -12.28 26.06 -7.41
C VAL A 517 -10.99 25.94 -8.21
N SER A 518 -9.85 25.83 -7.54
CA SER A 518 -8.56 25.71 -8.21
C SER A 518 -8.29 24.28 -8.68
N GLU A 519 -7.40 24.09 -9.66
CA GLU A 519 -6.93 22.74 -10.02
C GLU A 519 -6.23 22.05 -8.84
N SER A 520 -5.61 22.81 -7.94
CA SER A 520 -4.95 22.27 -6.77
C SER A 520 -5.94 21.67 -5.78
N ASP A 521 -7.12 22.27 -5.62
CA ASP A 521 -8.20 21.77 -4.75
C ASP A 521 -8.70 20.40 -5.22
N ILE A 522 -8.90 20.26 -6.54
CA ILE A 522 -9.33 18.99 -7.15
C ILE A 522 -8.27 17.91 -6.93
N GLN A 523 -6.99 18.21 -7.17
CA GLN A 523 -5.89 17.26 -6.94
C GLN A 523 -5.80 16.83 -5.46
N LEU A 524 -6.01 17.75 -4.52
CA LEU A 524 -6.02 17.42 -3.09
C LEU A 524 -7.18 16.48 -2.73
N LEU A 525 -8.38 16.71 -3.27
CA LEU A 525 -9.55 15.84 -3.06
C LEU A 525 -9.37 14.46 -3.70
N GLU A 526 -8.70 14.36 -4.84
CA GLU A 526 -8.33 13.07 -5.45
C GLU A 526 -7.36 12.28 -4.57
N VAL A 527 -6.30 12.93 -4.06
CA VAL A 527 -5.34 12.28 -3.15
C VAL A 527 -6.03 11.85 -1.85
N LEU A 528 -6.93 12.68 -1.31
CA LEU A 528 -7.73 12.33 -0.13
C LEU A 528 -8.60 11.11 -0.41
N SER A 529 -9.31 11.07 -1.53
CA SER A 529 -10.19 9.95 -1.93
C SER A 529 -9.41 8.65 -2.09
N ALA A 530 -8.21 8.69 -2.70
CA ALA A 530 -7.33 7.54 -2.81
C ALA A 530 -6.83 7.06 -1.43
N THR A 531 -6.55 8.00 -0.51
CA THR A 531 -6.15 7.68 0.86
C THR A 531 -7.29 6.99 1.61
N VAL A 532 -8.50 7.55 1.56
CA VAL A 532 -9.71 6.97 2.16
C VAL A 532 -9.98 5.57 1.61
N THR A 533 -9.87 5.38 0.29
CA THR A 533 -10.00 4.06 -0.36
C THR A 533 -9.01 3.04 0.22
N ALA A 534 -7.74 3.42 0.40
CA ALA A 534 -6.73 2.53 0.98
C ALA A 534 -7.07 2.13 2.42
N HIS A 535 -7.68 3.04 3.19
CA HIS A 535 -8.14 2.76 4.56
C HIS A 535 -9.37 1.85 4.59
N LEU A 536 -10.36 2.07 3.72
CA LEU A 536 -11.53 1.19 3.59
C LEU A 536 -11.11 -0.24 3.19
N ASN A 537 -10.23 -0.38 2.20
CA ASN A 537 -9.64 -1.67 1.81
C ASN A 537 -8.95 -2.39 2.98
N ARG A 538 -8.28 -1.63 3.86
CA ARG A 538 -7.61 -2.19 5.04
C ARG A 538 -8.61 -2.64 6.10
N ALA A 539 -9.63 -1.83 6.38
CA ALA A 539 -10.66 -2.13 7.38
C ALA A 539 -11.44 -3.41 6.99
N GLU A 540 -11.87 -3.51 5.74
CA GLU A 540 -12.54 -4.71 5.20
C GLU A 540 -11.64 -5.95 5.35
N ARG A 541 -10.38 -5.85 4.94
CA ARG A 541 -9.44 -6.98 5.02
C ARG A 541 -9.19 -7.44 6.46
N GLU A 542 -9.08 -6.52 7.41
CA GLU A 542 -8.92 -6.86 8.82
C GLU A 542 -10.17 -7.55 9.37
N HIS A 543 -11.37 -7.06 9.03
CA HIS A 543 -12.63 -7.71 9.38
C HIS A 543 -12.69 -9.15 8.86
N THR A 544 -12.42 -9.37 7.57
CA THR A 544 -12.39 -10.72 6.98
C THR A 544 -11.36 -11.62 7.65
N ILE A 545 -10.16 -11.11 7.96
CA ILE A 545 -9.13 -11.89 8.68
C ILE A 545 -9.61 -12.28 10.07
N GLN A 546 -10.29 -11.39 10.80
CA GLN A 546 -10.81 -11.69 12.13
C GLN A 546 -11.90 -12.75 12.09
N GLU A 547 -12.83 -12.66 11.15
CA GLU A 547 -13.87 -13.68 10.92
C GLU A 547 -13.25 -15.05 10.60
N GLN A 548 -12.33 -15.09 9.62
CA GLN A 548 -11.62 -16.32 9.27
C GLN A 548 -10.86 -16.90 10.45
N LYS A 549 -10.21 -16.06 11.27
CA LYS A 549 -9.49 -16.50 12.47
C LYS A 549 -10.43 -17.05 13.53
N HIS A 550 -11.63 -16.48 13.68
CA HIS A 550 -12.66 -16.99 14.56
C HIS A 550 -13.15 -18.36 14.09
N GLU A 551 -13.47 -18.50 12.80
CA GLU A 551 -13.88 -19.77 12.21
C GLU A 551 -12.80 -20.85 12.33
N CYS A 552 -11.55 -20.51 12.05
CA CYS A 552 -10.43 -21.45 12.14
C CYS A 552 -10.17 -21.91 13.58
N ARG A 553 -10.40 -21.05 14.58
CA ARG A 553 -10.36 -21.43 16.00
C ARG A 553 -11.49 -22.42 16.33
N ASN A 554 -12.72 -22.12 15.90
CA ASN A 554 -13.87 -23.02 16.13
C ASN A 554 -13.65 -24.40 15.50
N GLN A 555 -13.15 -24.46 14.25
CA GLN A 555 -12.82 -25.72 13.58
C GLN A 555 -11.72 -26.50 14.31
N ARG A 556 -10.69 -25.80 14.82
CA ARG A 556 -9.61 -26.42 15.58
C ARG A 556 -10.10 -27.03 16.89
N ASP A 557 -10.95 -26.32 17.62
CA ASP A 557 -11.49 -26.78 18.90
C ASP A 557 -12.43 -28.00 18.73
N GLN A 558 -13.19 -28.04 17.63
CA GLN A 558 -13.99 -29.20 17.23
C GLN A 558 -13.11 -30.41 16.91
N LEU A 559 -12.04 -30.24 16.13
CA LEU A 559 -11.11 -31.32 15.79
C LEU A 559 -10.40 -31.87 17.03
N ASP A 560 -10.00 -31.01 17.98
CA ASP A 560 -9.37 -31.44 19.23
C ASP A 560 -10.33 -32.26 20.10
N THR A 561 -11.59 -31.84 20.19
CA THR A 561 -12.66 -32.60 20.87
C THR A 561 -12.85 -33.98 20.24
N LEU A 562 -12.98 -34.07 18.92
CA LEU A 562 -13.14 -35.34 18.21
C LEU A 562 -11.95 -36.28 18.43
N ASN A 563 -10.73 -35.75 18.42
CA ASN A 563 -9.53 -36.54 18.67
C ASN A 563 -9.50 -37.09 20.11
N ARG A 564 -9.90 -36.28 21.10
CA ARG A 564 -10.01 -36.72 22.50
C ARG A 564 -11.03 -37.84 22.70
N ILE A 565 -12.20 -37.76 22.05
CA ILE A 565 -13.21 -38.83 22.07
C ILE A 565 -12.63 -40.13 21.49
N ASN A 566 -11.93 -40.03 20.35
CA ASN A 566 -11.38 -41.20 19.67
C ASN A 566 -10.28 -41.89 20.51
N ILE A 567 -9.39 -41.11 21.12
CA ILE A 567 -8.35 -41.61 22.05
C ILE A 567 -9.00 -42.31 23.25
N LEU A 568 -10.02 -41.69 23.87
CA LEU A 568 -10.73 -42.28 24.99
C LEU A 568 -11.32 -43.64 24.64
N ILE A 569 -12.01 -43.75 23.50
CA ILE A 569 -12.64 -45.01 23.07
C ILE A 569 -11.58 -46.09 22.82
N GLN A 570 -10.46 -45.74 22.18
CA GLN A 570 -9.36 -46.68 21.97
C GLN A 570 -8.73 -47.17 23.27
N ASP A 571 -8.57 -46.29 24.26
CA ASP A 571 -8.03 -46.63 25.57
C ASP A 571 -8.98 -47.56 26.34
N VAL A 572 -10.29 -47.27 26.32
CA VAL A 572 -11.30 -48.14 26.93
C VAL A 572 -11.24 -49.52 26.30
N VAL A 573 -11.32 -49.64 24.96
CA VAL A 573 -11.27 -50.92 24.25
C VAL A 573 -10.01 -51.72 24.56
N ARG A 574 -8.85 -51.07 24.67
CA ARG A 574 -7.58 -51.73 25.00
C ARG A 574 -7.58 -52.31 26.42
N GLU A 575 -8.20 -51.62 27.37
CA GLU A 575 -8.30 -52.07 28.75
C GLU A 575 -9.35 -53.18 28.94
N LEU A 576 -10.40 -53.23 28.12
CA LEU A 576 -11.42 -54.30 28.17
C LEU A 576 -10.80 -55.71 28.09
N VAL A 577 -9.79 -55.88 27.22
CA VAL A 577 -9.12 -57.18 27.02
C VAL A 577 -8.37 -57.66 28.28
N LYS A 578 -8.01 -56.75 29.19
CA LYS A 578 -7.27 -57.07 30.42
C LYS A 578 -8.19 -57.44 31.58
N ALA A 579 -9.47 -57.06 31.52
CA ALA A 579 -10.41 -57.30 32.59
C ALA A 579 -10.75 -58.81 32.68
N GLY A 580 -10.59 -59.38 33.88
CA GLY A 580 -10.78 -60.82 34.10
C GLY A 580 -12.22 -61.22 34.47
N THR A 581 -13.13 -60.27 34.65
CA THR A 581 -14.52 -60.49 35.09
C THR A 581 -15.47 -59.50 34.41
N ARG A 582 -16.74 -59.88 34.28
CA ARG A 582 -17.80 -59.02 33.74
C ARG A 582 -17.96 -57.73 34.54
N ASP A 583 -18.09 -57.83 35.86
CA ASP A 583 -18.20 -56.65 36.74
C ASP A 583 -16.97 -55.74 36.62
N GLY A 584 -15.78 -56.31 36.37
CA GLY A 584 -14.55 -55.55 36.12
C GLY A 584 -14.62 -54.71 34.84
N ILE A 585 -15.10 -55.31 33.74
CA ILE A 585 -15.33 -54.63 32.45
C ILE A 585 -16.31 -53.47 32.66
N GLU A 586 -17.50 -53.77 33.21
CA GLU A 586 -18.60 -52.81 33.30
C GLU A 586 -18.21 -51.59 34.17
N ASN A 587 -17.59 -51.82 35.33
CA ASN A 587 -17.13 -50.74 36.22
C ASN A 587 -16.03 -49.90 35.57
N GLN A 588 -15.08 -50.52 34.87
CA GLN A 588 -13.95 -49.81 34.28
C GLN A 588 -14.39 -48.91 33.12
N VAL A 589 -15.30 -49.38 32.27
CA VAL A 589 -15.89 -48.59 31.18
C VAL A 589 -16.59 -47.35 31.72
N CYS A 590 -17.53 -47.53 32.67
CA CYS A 590 -18.31 -46.41 33.20
C CYS A 590 -17.39 -45.35 33.83
N ARG A 591 -16.40 -45.80 34.62
CA ARG A 591 -15.44 -44.92 35.28
C ARG A 591 -14.60 -44.12 34.29
N GLN A 592 -14.02 -44.76 33.26
CA GLN A 592 -13.19 -44.06 32.29
C GLN A 592 -13.97 -43.04 31.45
N LEU A 593 -15.21 -43.37 31.08
CA LEU A 593 -16.07 -42.42 30.37
C LEU A 593 -16.38 -41.19 31.24
N ALA A 594 -16.75 -41.39 32.51
CA ALA A 594 -17.02 -40.29 33.44
C ALA A 594 -15.77 -39.47 33.83
N GLU A 595 -14.59 -40.10 33.96
CA GLU A 595 -13.32 -39.40 34.29
C GLU A 595 -12.73 -38.60 33.11
N SER A 596 -13.23 -38.77 31.88
CA SER A 596 -12.68 -38.17 30.65
C SER A 596 -12.93 -36.67 30.48
N ASN A 597 -13.80 -36.09 31.32
CA ASN A 597 -14.38 -34.74 31.18
C ASN A 597 -15.15 -34.50 29.87
N LEU A 598 -15.31 -35.50 29.00
CA LEU A 598 -16.10 -35.43 27.77
C LEU A 598 -17.56 -35.80 28.03
N TYR A 599 -17.79 -36.69 29.00
CA TYR A 599 -19.10 -37.16 29.42
C TYR A 599 -19.30 -36.87 30.90
N ARG A 600 -20.54 -36.55 31.28
CA ARG A 600 -20.94 -36.22 32.66
C ARG A 600 -21.09 -37.49 33.49
N SER A 601 -21.81 -38.46 32.94
CA SER A 601 -22.11 -39.74 33.58
C SER A 601 -22.08 -40.88 32.57
N ALA A 602 -21.81 -42.09 33.07
CA ALA A 602 -21.97 -43.32 32.34
C ALA A 602 -22.45 -44.43 33.26
N TRP A 603 -23.39 -45.26 32.82
CA TRP A 603 -23.92 -46.38 33.59
C TRP A 603 -24.36 -47.53 32.70
N ILE A 604 -24.31 -48.75 33.21
CA ILE A 604 -24.66 -49.98 32.49
C ILE A 604 -25.84 -50.67 33.17
N ALA A 605 -26.80 -51.10 32.35
CA ALA A 605 -27.96 -51.85 32.80
C ALA A 605 -28.12 -53.17 32.05
N GLU A 606 -28.63 -54.17 32.76
CA GLU A 606 -29.01 -55.47 32.22
C GLU A 606 -30.54 -55.53 32.10
N VAL A 607 -31.05 -56.10 31.01
CA VAL A 607 -32.49 -56.15 30.74
C VAL A 607 -33.07 -57.40 31.38
N ASN A 608 -34.12 -57.24 32.19
CA ASN A 608 -34.79 -58.37 32.82
C ASN A 608 -36.00 -58.79 31.98
N GLY A 609 -35.85 -59.87 31.19
CA GLY A 609 -36.86 -60.34 30.23
C GLY A 609 -38.23 -60.72 30.82
N VAL A 610 -38.33 -60.88 32.14
CA VAL A 610 -39.58 -61.29 32.83
C VAL A 610 -40.42 -60.09 33.29
N THR A 611 -39.82 -58.91 33.52
CA THR A 611 -40.48 -57.81 34.28
C THR A 611 -40.60 -56.48 33.54
N ASP A 612 -40.24 -56.39 32.26
CA ASP A 612 -40.28 -55.14 31.46
C ASP A 612 -39.52 -53.98 32.15
N GLY A 613 -38.51 -54.36 32.95
CA GLY A 613 -37.67 -53.49 33.79
C GLY A 613 -36.18 -53.74 33.53
N ILE A 614 -35.35 -52.84 34.04
CA ILE A 614 -33.88 -52.95 33.96
C ILE A 614 -33.30 -53.16 35.36
N LEU A 615 -32.16 -53.83 35.41
CA LEU A 615 -31.32 -53.92 36.61
C LEU A 615 -30.05 -53.10 36.37
N ILE A 616 -29.80 -52.07 37.20
CA ILE A 616 -28.58 -51.27 37.07
C ILE A 616 -27.42 -52.08 37.65
N LYS A 617 -26.37 -52.31 36.85
CA LYS A 617 -25.19 -53.08 37.27
C LYS A 617 -24.14 -52.19 37.89
N THR A 618 -23.91 -51.02 37.27
CA THR A 618 -22.91 -50.06 37.72
C THR A 618 -23.17 -48.68 37.10
N GLY A 619 -22.60 -47.64 37.72
CA GLY A 619 -22.56 -46.30 37.17
C GLY A 619 -21.45 -45.45 37.78
N ALA A 620 -21.02 -44.44 37.04
CA ALA A 620 -20.01 -43.47 37.44
C ALA A 620 -20.39 -42.07 36.94
N GLY A 621 -19.99 -41.03 37.68
CA GLY A 621 -20.34 -39.64 37.39
C GLY A 621 -21.81 -39.28 37.65
N VAL A 622 -22.54 -40.15 38.36
CA VAL A 622 -23.97 -40.02 38.63
C VAL A 622 -24.21 -39.51 40.06
N GLU A 623 -25.23 -38.66 40.28
CA GLU A 623 -25.60 -38.18 41.62
C GLU A 623 -26.17 -39.30 42.52
N ASP A 624 -25.94 -39.18 43.84
CA ASP A 624 -26.40 -40.16 44.83
C ASP A 624 -27.94 -40.34 44.77
N GLY A 625 -28.38 -41.59 44.64
CA GLY A 625 -29.80 -41.97 44.57
C GLY A 625 -30.46 -41.83 43.19
N TYR A 626 -29.76 -41.31 42.17
CA TYR A 626 -30.30 -41.20 40.81
C TYR A 626 -30.50 -42.58 40.15
N LEU A 627 -29.52 -43.47 40.27
CA LEU A 627 -29.62 -44.83 39.69
C LEU A 627 -30.75 -45.65 40.34
N ASP A 628 -30.93 -45.51 41.67
CA ASP A 628 -32.03 -46.15 42.40
C ASP A 628 -33.41 -45.65 41.91
N ALA A 629 -33.50 -44.38 41.50
CA ALA A 629 -34.71 -43.80 40.93
C ALA A 629 -34.97 -44.31 39.50
N ILE A 630 -33.93 -44.48 38.68
CA ILE A 630 -34.02 -45.07 37.35
C ILE A 630 -34.50 -46.52 37.40
N GLU A 631 -33.96 -47.32 38.32
CA GLU A 631 -34.31 -48.74 38.45
C GLU A 631 -35.79 -48.96 38.80
N GLN A 632 -36.44 -47.96 39.42
CA GLN A 632 -37.88 -47.96 39.72
C GLN A 632 -38.74 -47.46 38.54
N MET A 633 -38.15 -46.92 37.47
CA MET A 633 -38.87 -46.47 36.28
C MET A 633 -39.19 -47.62 35.33
N LYS A 634 -40.29 -47.47 34.58
CA LYS A 634 -40.60 -48.38 33.46
C LYS A 634 -39.71 -48.07 32.26
N LEU A 635 -39.28 -49.11 31.56
CA LEU A 635 -38.40 -49.03 30.37
C LEU A 635 -38.72 -47.88 29.40
N PRO A 636 -39.99 -47.61 29.00
CA PRO A 636 -40.31 -46.56 28.03
C PRO A 636 -40.00 -45.13 28.49
N ARG A 637 -39.77 -44.90 29.79
CA ARG A 637 -39.49 -43.58 30.35
C ARG A 637 -38.00 -43.33 30.61
N ILE A 638 -37.17 -44.36 30.57
CA ILE A 638 -35.75 -44.28 30.91
C ILE A 638 -34.99 -43.64 29.76
N GLY A 639 -34.22 -42.60 30.06
CA GLY A 639 -33.53 -41.80 29.04
C GLY A 639 -34.50 -41.27 27.98
N ASN A 640 -35.75 -40.94 28.33
CA ASN A 640 -36.78 -40.50 27.38
C ASN A 640 -37.14 -41.53 26.28
N GLY A 641 -37.00 -42.82 26.59
CA GLY A 641 -37.31 -43.94 25.67
C GLY A 641 -36.11 -44.42 24.86
N THR A 642 -34.97 -43.72 24.92
CA THR A 642 -33.73 -44.03 24.20
C THR A 642 -33.18 -45.41 24.56
N VAL A 643 -33.25 -45.81 25.83
CA VAL A 643 -32.80 -47.14 26.29
C VAL A 643 -33.67 -48.24 25.69
N LYS A 644 -35.00 -48.07 25.73
CA LYS A 644 -35.93 -49.02 25.12
C LYS A 644 -35.68 -49.17 23.62
N GLN A 645 -35.54 -48.04 22.92
CA GLN A 645 -35.29 -48.04 21.48
C GLN A 645 -33.99 -48.75 21.13
N ALA A 646 -32.90 -48.51 21.87
CA ALA A 646 -31.62 -49.17 21.63
C ALA A 646 -31.68 -50.69 21.81
N ILE A 647 -32.52 -51.17 22.72
CA ILE A 647 -32.75 -52.61 22.93
C ILE A 647 -33.58 -53.20 21.78
N GLU A 648 -34.66 -52.52 21.38
CA GLU A 648 -35.57 -53.01 20.33
C GLU A 648 -34.90 -53.02 18.94
N THR A 649 -34.08 -52.01 18.64
CA THR A 649 -33.43 -51.89 17.32
C THR A 649 -32.06 -52.55 17.27
N GLY A 650 -31.40 -52.74 18.43
CA GLY A 650 -29.99 -53.12 18.48
C GLY A 650 -29.03 -52.02 17.97
N GLU A 651 -29.51 -50.78 17.84
CA GLU A 651 -28.74 -49.63 17.37
C GLU A 651 -28.57 -48.55 18.46
N LEU A 652 -27.55 -47.72 18.32
CA LEU A 652 -27.34 -46.57 19.19
C LEU A 652 -28.50 -45.58 19.03
N SER A 653 -29.08 -45.12 20.15
CA SER A 653 -30.14 -44.11 20.16
C SER A 653 -29.71 -42.90 20.97
N ILE A 654 -30.15 -41.69 20.57
CA ILE A 654 -29.81 -40.42 21.22
C ILE A 654 -31.08 -39.60 21.47
N ALA A 655 -31.19 -39.03 22.67
CA ALA A 655 -32.19 -38.01 22.99
C ALA A 655 -31.53 -36.71 23.45
N ARG A 656 -32.11 -35.57 23.04
CA ARG A 656 -31.74 -34.22 23.50
C ARG A 656 -32.78 -33.72 24.50
N LEU A 657 -32.35 -33.32 25.68
CA LEU A 657 -33.19 -32.75 26.73
C LEU A 657 -32.82 -31.28 26.94
N TYR A 658 -33.79 -30.39 26.70
CA TYR A 658 -33.71 -29.00 27.11
C TYR A 658 -34.36 -28.87 28.49
N GLN A 659 -33.61 -28.49 29.51
CA GLN A 659 -34.20 -28.19 30.81
C GLN A 659 -34.98 -26.86 30.72
N VAL A 660 -36.31 -26.97 30.63
CA VAL A 660 -37.20 -25.83 30.86
C VAL A 660 -37.42 -25.73 32.37
N ASN A 661 -36.87 -24.70 33.00
CA ASN A 661 -37.19 -24.32 34.38
C ASN A 661 -38.66 -23.88 34.46
N SER A 662 -39.57 -24.85 34.55
CA SER A 662 -41.00 -24.59 34.75
C SER A 662 -41.32 -24.51 36.24
N ASN A 663 -41.07 -23.34 36.82
CA ASN A 663 -41.74 -22.93 38.05
C ASN A 663 -41.99 -21.42 38.03
N THR A 664 -43.01 -21.00 37.27
CA THR A 664 -44.08 -20.05 37.63
C THR A 664 -44.70 -19.41 36.39
N SER A 665 -46.03 -19.26 36.43
CA SER A 665 -46.84 -18.67 35.37
C SER A 665 -46.82 -17.13 35.45
N THR A 666 -46.01 -16.47 34.62
CA THR A 666 -46.22 -15.07 34.17
C THR A 666 -45.54 -14.84 32.82
N PRO A 667 -46.22 -14.22 31.83
CA PRO A 667 -45.66 -13.97 30.51
C PRO A 667 -44.99 -12.59 30.47
N GLU A 668 -43.70 -12.54 30.79
CA GLU A 668 -42.75 -11.47 30.46
C GLU A 668 -41.41 -11.82 31.14
N VAL A 669 -40.66 -12.72 30.51
CA VAL A 669 -39.24 -12.97 30.85
C VAL A 669 -38.51 -13.19 29.52
N GLU A 670 -37.35 -12.56 29.41
CA GLU A 670 -36.35 -12.71 28.36
C GLU A 670 -36.14 -14.18 27.93
N PRO A 671 -35.67 -14.44 26.69
CA PRO A 671 -35.28 -15.79 26.28
C PRO A 671 -34.34 -16.40 27.34
N PRO A 672 -34.47 -17.69 27.64
CA PRO A 672 -33.76 -18.31 28.74
C PRO A 672 -32.24 -18.09 28.59
N SER A 673 -31.60 -17.64 29.66
CA SER A 673 -30.14 -17.71 29.81
C SER A 673 -29.70 -19.16 29.58
N GLU A 674 -28.78 -19.39 28.65
CA GLU A 674 -28.15 -20.68 28.28
C GLU A 674 -28.40 -21.80 29.29
N GLY A 675 -29.50 -22.52 29.10
CA GLY A 675 -29.89 -23.65 29.93
C GLY A 675 -29.10 -24.88 29.49
N GLU A 676 -28.37 -25.49 30.42
CA GLU A 676 -27.55 -26.70 30.20
C GLU A 676 -28.32 -27.75 29.37
N VAL A 677 -27.88 -27.95 28.12
CA VAL A 677 -28.41 -29.00 27.25
C VAL A 677 -27.82 -30.32 27.71
N GLU A 678 -28.68 -31.24 28.11
CA GLU A 678 -28.28 -32.61 28.46
C GLU A 678 -28.63 -33.53 27.30
N VAL A 679 -27.60 -34.18 26.73
CA VAL A 679 -27.77 -35.15 25.65
C VAL A 679 -27.45 -36.53 26.21
N THR A 680 -28.35 -37.48 25.99
CA THR A 680 -28.20 -38.87 26.46
C THR A 680 -28.08 -39.80 25.27
N ALA A 681 -27.06 -40.66 25.27
CA ALA A 681 -26.90 -41.74 24.31
C ALA A 681 -27.05 -43.10 24.99
N ALA A 682 -27.86 -43.98 24.40
CA ALA A 682 -27.99 -45.38 24.81
C ALA A 682 -27.32 -46.27 23.77
N ILE A 683 -26.35 -47.06 24.21
CA ILE A 683 -25.49 -47.91 23.40
C ILE A 683 -25.74 -49.39 23.78
N PRO A 684 -26.27 -50.22 22.86
CA PRO A 684 -26.48 -51.64 23.14
C PRO A 684 -25.13 -52.39 23.21
N LEU A 685 -25.00 -53.26 24.21
CA LEU A 685 -23.84 -54.13 24.40
C LEU A 685 -24.09 -55.45 23.69
N ARG A 686 -23.55 -55.62 22.48
CA ARG A 686 -23.99 -56.68 21.56
C ARG A 686 -22.87 -57.65 21.18
N TYR A 687 -23.24 -58.91 21.00
CA TYR A 687 -22.44 -59.89 20.25
C TYR A 687 -23.40 -60.76 19.41
N GLY A 688 -23.20 -60.78 18.10
CA GLY A 688 -24.16 -61.38 17.16
C GLY A 688 -25.53 -60.68 17.22
N ASN A 689 -26.60 -61.45 17.40
CA ASN A 689 -27.96 -60.93 17.60
C ASN A 689 -28.33 -60.75 19.09
N ARG A 690 -27.43 -61.06 20.02
CA ARG A 690 -27.71 -60.99 21.47
C ARG A 690 -27.26 -59.66 22.05
N ILE A 691 -28.14 -59.03 22.82
CA ILE A 691 -27.87 -57.83 23.61
C ILE A 691 -27.69 -58.25 25.07
N TYR A 692 -26.51 -58.00 25.63
CA TYR A 692 -26.13 -58.34 27.01
C TYR A 692 -26.50 -57.25 28.02
N GLY A 693 -26.77 -56.05 27.53
CA GLY A 693 -27.13 -54.88 28.33
C GLY A 693 -27.09 -53.61 27.50
N VAL A 694 -27.26 -52.47 28.15
CA VAL A 694 -27.16 -51.14 27.54
C VAL A 694 -26.23 -50.28 28.38
N LEU A 695 -25.25 -49.66 27.72
CA LEU A 695 -24.45 -48.57 28.27
C LEU A 695 -25.15 -47.25 27.96
N VAL A 696 -25.39 -46.43 28.97
CA VAL A 696 -25.96 -45.10 28.81
C VAL A 696 -24.92 -44.06 29.20
N VAL A 697 -24.77 -43.03 28.37
CA VAL A 697 -23.78 -41.97 28.55
C VAL A 697 -24.46 -40.62 28.39
N ASP A 698 -24.23 -39.71 29.32
CA ASP A 698 -24.81 -38.37 29.32
C ASP A 698 -23.72 -37.32 29.11
N ALA A 699 -24.04 -36.26 28.36
CA ALA A 699 -23.14 -35.14 28.10
C ALA A 699 -23.83 -33.79 28.24
N ALA A 700 -23.08 -32.79 28.72
CA ALA A 700 -23.55 -31.42 28.92
C ALA A 700 -23.32 -30.49 27.70
N ARG A 701 -22.97 -31.06 26.55
CA ARG A 701 -22.69 -30.32 25.30
C ARG A 701 -23.51 -30.90 24.16
N GLU A 702 -24.00 -30.05 23.29
CA GLU A 702 -24.90 -30.44 22.20
C GLU A 702 -24.20 -31.30 21.12
N ASP A 703 -22.88 -31.12 20.97
CA ASP A 703 -22.05 -31.79 19.95
C ASP A 703 -21.32 -33.05 20.45
N ALA A 704 -21.55 -33.48 21.71
CA ALA A 704 -20.87 -34.64 22.31
C ALA A 704 -21.03 -35.94 21.50
N PHE A 705 -22.15 -36.06 20.79
CA PHE A 705 -22.52 -37.25 20.02
C PHE A 705 -22.63 -36.93 18.53
N GLY A 706 -21.65 -36.22 17.95
CA GLY A 706 -21.51 -36.13 16.50
C GLY A 706 -21.27 -37.49 15.83
N GLU A 707 -21.42 -37.58 14.50
CA GLU A 707 -21.37 -38.86 13.75
C GLU A 707 -20.13 -39.73 14.05
N HIS A 708 -18.96 -39.10 14.20
CA HIS A 708 -17.72 -39.79 14.52
C HIS A 708 -17.72 -40.36 15.95
N ALA A 709 -18.26 -39.60 16.92
CA ALA A 709 -18.40 -40.05 18.30
C ALA A 709 -19.41 -41.21 18.40
N GLN A 710 -20.53 -41.13 17.66
CA GLN A 710 -21.51 -42.22 17.57
C GLN A 710 -20.89 -43.50 17.00
N SER A 711 -20.10 -43.37 15.93
CA SER A 711 -19.41 -44.50 15.31
C SER A 711 -18.44 -45.17 16.29
N GLY A 712 -17.63 -44.38 17.01
CA GLY A 712 -16.74 -44.90 18.03
C GLY A 712 -17.47 -45.57 19.20
N LEU A 713 -18.57 -44.96 19.69
CA LEU A 713 -19.36 -45.51 20.79
C LEU A 713 -20.07 -46.81 20.39
N LYS A 714 -20.51 -46.94 19.13
CA LYS A 714 -21.04 -48.21 18.59
C LYS A 714 -19.97 -49.31 18.61
N VAL A 715 -18.75 -48.99 18.16
CA VAL A 715 -17.60 -49.92 18.23
C VAL A 715 -17.29 -50.31 19.67
N LEU A 716 -17.38 -49.36 20.61
CA LEU A 716 -17.21 -49.64 22.03
C LEU A 716 -18.28 -50.62 22.56
N GLY A 717 -19.56 -50.41 22.22
CA GLY A 717 -20.65 -51.31 22.61
C GLY A 717 -20.47 -52.75 22.10
N ASP A 718 -20.08 -52.90 20.83
CA ASP A 718 -19.78 -54.21 20.24
C ASP A 718 -18.54 -54.86 20.90
N ALA A 719 -17.50 -54.08 21.21
CA ALA A 719 -16.30 -54.59 21.88
C ALA A 719 -16.55 -55.06 23.32
N ILE A 720 -17.41 -54.34 24.06
CA ILE A 720 -17.84 -54.74 25.41
C ILE A 720 -18.66 -56.03 25.31
N GLY A 721 -19.65 -56.09 24.42
CA GLY A 721 -20.47 -57.29 24.21
C GLY A 721 -19.64 -58.52 23.83
N PHE A 722 -18.66 -58.35 22.93
CA PHE A 722 -17.68 -59.40 22.60
C PHE A 722 -16.90 -59.89 23.83
N SER A 723 -16.42 -58.96 24.65
CA SER A 723 -15.60 -59.29 25.84
C SER A 723 -16.42 -60.02 26.92
N ILE A 724 -17.67 -59.60 27.13
CA ILE A 724 -18.62 -60.29 28.04
C ILE A 724 -18.88 -61.73 27.54
N ASN A 725 -19.13 -61.90 26.23
CA ASN A 725 -19.34 -63.22 25.64
C ASN A 725 -18.10 -64.12 25.77
N ALA A 726 -16.90 -63.58 25.53
CA ALA A 726 -15.65 -64.33 25.64
C ALA A 726 -15.39 -64.82 27.08
N LEU A 727 -15.68 -63.99 28.10
CA LEU A 727 -15.57 -64.39 29.51
C LEU A 727 -16.56 -65.51 29.85
N ARG A 728 -17.81 -65.39 29.39
CA ARG A 728 -18.84 -66.43 29.61
C ARG A 728 -18.44 -67.77 29.00
N ASN A 729 -17.90 -67.78 27.78
CA ASN A 729 -17.40 -69.00 27.13
C ASN A 729 -16.19 -69.60 27.86
N ARG A 730 -15.33 -68.76 28.47
CA ARG A 730 -14.20 -69.25 29.26
C ARG A 730 -14.65 -69.95 30.55
N GLU A 731 -15.69 -69.44 31.20
CA GLU A 731 -16.30 -70.08 32.38
C GLU A 731 -16.88 -71.46 32.04
N LEU A 732 -17.50 -71.62 30.86
CA LEU A 732 -17.98 -72.93 30.37
C LEU A 732 -16.84 -73.95 30.21
N LEU A 733 -15.66 -73.51 29.76
CA LEU A 733 -14.49 -74.38 29.53
C LEU A 733 -13.73 -74.75 30.82
N GLN A 734 -13.95 -74.03 31.93
CA GLN A 734 -13.21 -74.20 33.19
C GLN A 734 -14.02 -74.89 34.30
N SER A 735 -15.27 -75.29 34.05
CA SER A 735 -16.09 -76.02 35.03
C SER A 735 -15.70 -77.50 35.09
N ASP A 736 -15.31 -77.99 36.27
CA ASP A 736 -14.90 -79.39 36.51
C ASP A 736 -16.10 -80.38 36.49
N GLU A 737 -17.32 -79.89 36.74
CA GLU A 737 -18.56 -80.66 36.65
C GLU A 737 -19.46 -80.07 35.54
N ILE A 738 -19.96 -80.92 34.65
CA ILE A 738 -20.92 -80.56 33.59
C ILE A 738 -22.26 -81.23 33.82
N VAL A 739 -23.34 -80.64 33.30
CA VAL A 739 -24.70 -81.20 33.31
C VAL A 739 -25.00 -81.75 31.93
N GLU A 740 -25.21 -83.06 31.85
CA GLU A 740 -25.69 -83.77 30.67
C GLU A 740 -27.22 -83.84 30.70
N LEU A 741 -27.87 -83.45 29.61
CA LEU A 741 -29.30 -83.51 29.39
C LEU A 741 -29.56 -84.42 28.19
N GLU A 742 -30.37 -85.44 28.39
CA GLU A 742 -30.79 -86.40 27.37
C GLU A 742 -32.24 -86.08 26.98
N PHE A 743 -32.47 -85.95 25.68
CA PHE A 743 -33.75 -85.60 25.10
C PHE A 743 -34.20 -86.64 24.09
N GLU A 744 -35.50 -86.95 24.10
CA GLU A 744 -36.16 -87.76 23.07
C GLU A 744 -36.78 -86.83 22.02
N LEU A 745 -36.57 -87.17 20.76
CA LEU A 745 -36.97 -86.37 19.59
C LEU A 745 -37.69 -87.26 18.59
N THR A 746 -38.84 -86.80 18.09
CA THR A 746 -39.56 -87.42 16.96
C THR A 746 -39.77 -86.44 15.81
N ASP A 747 -39.20 -85.24 15.92
CA ASP A 747 -39.39 -84.17 14.95
C ASP A 747 -38.52 -84.41 13.70
N GLN A 748 -39.18 -84.57 12.55
CA GLN A 748 -38.53 -84.78 11.24
C GLN A 748 -37.72 -83.58 10.74
N SER A 749 -37.70 -82.44 11.44
CA SER A 749 -36.74 -81.35 11.18
C SER A 749 -35.34 -81.65 11.75
N ASN A 750 -35.19 -82.63 12.64
CA ASN A 750 -33.90 -83.13 13.10
C ASN A 750 -33.28 -84.13 12.10
N LEU A 751 -32.01 -83.94 11.75
CA LEU A 751 -31.37 -84.69 10.66
C LEU A 751 -31.31 -86.22 10.93
N PRO A 752 -30.72 -86.71 12.05
CA PRO A 752 -30.79 -88.14 12.40
C PRO A 752 -32.19 -88.73 12.33
N VAL A 753 -33.18 -88.06 12.93
CA VAL A 753 -34.59 -88.53 12.96
C VAL A 753 -35.13 -88.68 11.53
N TYR A 754 -35.02 -87.64 10.71
CA TYR A 754 -35.48 -87.64 9.33
C TYR A 754 -34.88 -88.78 8.51
N PHE A 755 -33.55 -88.89 8.51
CA PHE A 755 -32.87 -89.92 7.72
C PHE A 755 -33.15 -91.33 8.23
N SER A 756 -33.19 -91.54 9.55
CA SER A 756 -33.52 -92.85 10.15
C SER A 756 -34.91 -93.34 9.75
N GLU A 757 -35.92 -92.47 9.76
CA GLU A 757 -37.30 -92.82 9.41
C GLU A 757 -37.45 -93.11 7.91
N LYS A 758 -36.83 -92.30 7.06
CA LYS A 758 -36.96 -92.43 5.59
C LYS A 758 -36.19 -93.62 5.04
N LEU A 759 -35.05 -93.95 5.64
CA LEU A 759 -34.21 -95.06 5.22
C LEU A 759 -34.55 -96.36 5.96
N GLY A 760 -35.28 -96.30 7.08
CA GLY A 760 -35.57 -97.46 7.93
C GLY A 760 -34.28 -98.02 8.55
N CYS A 761 -33.42 -97.13 9.03
CA CYS A 761 -32.09 -97.47 9.51
C CYS A 761 -31.72 -96.67 10.75
N ARG A 762 -30.56 -97.01 11.34
CA ARG A 762 -29.95 -96.17 12.36
C ARG A 762 -29.15 -95.05 11.69
N CYS A 763 -29.32 -93.82 12.16
CA CYS A 763 -28.58 -92.66 11.68
C CYS A 763 -27.97 -91.88 12.85
N ARG A 764 -26.70 -91.45 12.71
CA ARG A 764 -25.97 -90.73 13.76
C ARG A 764 -25.23 -89.52 13.19
N LEU A 765 -25.23 -88.44 13.96
CA LEU A 765 -24.46 -87.23 13.68
C LEU A 765 -23.02 -87.43 14.15
N GLU A 766 -22.06 -87.39 13.23
CA GLU A 766 -20.63 -87.56 13.52
C GLU A 766 -19.95 -86.26 13.89
N GLY A 767 -20.34 -85.17 13.22
CA GLY A 767 -19.67 -83.90 13.41
C GLY A 767 -20.30 -82.82 12.56
N THR A 768 -19.95 -81.58 12.88
CA THR A 768 -20.51 -80.41 12.21
C THR A 768 -19.48 -79.31 12.09
N ALA A 769 -19.65 -78.45 11.10
CA ALA A 769 -18.84 -77.26 10.87
C ALA A 769 -19.72 -76.11 10.36
N PRO A 770 -19.44 -74.86 10.76
CA PRO A 770 -20.12 -73.71 10.17
C PRO A 770 -19.77 -73.58 8.69
N ALA A 771 -20.77 -73.24 7.87
CA ALA A 771 -20.66 -72.92 6.44
C ALA A 771 -21.00 -71.44 6.19
N GLU A 772 -20.93 -70.98 4.93
CA GLU A 772 -21.27 -69.60 4.57
C GLU A 772 -22.76 -69.28 4.85
N ASP A 773 -23.06 -68.00 5.08
CA ASP A 773 -24.40 -67.45 5.30
C ASP A 773 -25.19 -68.03 6.50
N GLY A 774 -24.50 -68.50 7.54
CA GLY A 774 -25.13 -69.04 8.75
C GLY A 774 -25.60 -70.49 8.62
N ASN A 775 -25.30 -71.14 7.49
CA ASN A 775 -25.58 -72.55 7.27
C ASN A 775 -24.58 -73.44 8.03
N TYR A 776 -24.92 -74.72 8.20
CA TYR A 776 -24.06 -75.71 8.86
C TYR A 776 -23.86 -76.94 7.99
N LEU A 777 -22.60 -77.31 7.81
CA LEU A 777 -22.18 -78.58 7.24
C LEU A 777 -22.24 -79.66 8.33
N CYS A 778 -23.03 -80.69 8.11
CA CYS A 778 -23.23 -81.80 9.03
C CYS A 778 -22.77 -83.10 8.40
N TYR A 779 -21.98 -83.89 9.13
CA TYR A 779 -21.53 -85.21 8.74
C TYR A 779 -22.37 -86.27 9.44
N LEU A 780 -23.03 -87.14 8.68
CA LEU A 780 -23.91 -88.18 9.21
C LEU A 780 -23.49 -89.56 8.71
N TRP A 781 -23.64 -90.55 9.58
CA TRP A 781 -23.60 -91.96 9.22
C TRP A 781 -25.03 -92.51 9.14
N ALA A 782 -25.31 -93.26 8.10
CA ALA A 782 -26.50 -94.10 7.99
C ALA A 782 -26.07 -95.57 7.82
N ASP A 783 -26.55 -96.41 8.73
CA ASP A 783 -26.26 -97.85 8.73
C ASP A 783 -27.14 -98.54 7.66
N GLU A 784 -26.64 -99.58 7.01
CA GLU A 784 -27.35 -100.39 5.99
C GLU A 784 -27.98 -99.61 4.81
N ALA A 785 -27.59 -98.36 4.56
CA ALA A 785 -28.10 -97.51 3.49
C ALA A 785 -27.09 -97.34 2.33
N SER A 786 -27.57 -97.32 1.08
CA SER A 786 -26.72 -97.09 -0.09
C SER A 786 -26.54 -95.60 -0.39
N ALA A 787 -25.46 -95.25 -1.10
CA ALA A 787 -25.17 -93.87 -1.50
C ALA A 787 -26.32 -93.24 -2.32
N ASP A 788 -26.97 -94.03 -3.19
CA ASP A 788 -28.07 -93.58 -4.05
C ASP A 788 -29.31 -93.24 -3.21
N THR A 789 -29.70 -94.11 -2.26
CA THR A 789 -30.91 -93.88 -1.43
C THR A 789 -30.72 -92.71 -0.46
N VAL A 790 -29.51 -92.55 0.11
CA VAL A 790 -29.18 -91.42 0.98
C VAL A 790 -29.28 -90.09 0.23
N SER A 791 -28.79 -90.05 -1.01
CA SER A 791 -28.83 -88.84 -1.83
C SER A 791 -30.26 -88.46 -2.20
N GLU A 792 -31.09 -89.43 -2.60
CA GLU A 792 -32.52 -89.21 -2.89
C GLU A 792 -33.27 -88.66 -1.66
N VAL A 793 -33.08 -89.27 -0.49
CA VAL A 793 -33.72 -88.81 0.76
C VAL A 793 -33.25 -87.41 1.15
N ALA A 794 -31.97 -87.06 0.92
CA ALA A 794 -31.45 -85.74 1.24
C ALA A 794 -32.03 -84.62 0.35
N GLU A 795 -32.30 -84.90 -0.93
CA GLU A 795 -32.93 -83.94 -1.86
C GLU A 795 -34.38 -83.64 -1.51
N ASP A 796 -35.08 -84.56 -0.85
CA ASP A 796 -36.49 -84.41 -0.45
C ASP A 796 -36.69 -83.52 0.80
N MET A 797 -35.62 -83.11 1.48
CA MET A 797 -35.68 -82.28 2.69
C MET A 797 -35.50 -80.79 2.36
N GLU A 798 -36.54 -79.96 2.55
CA GLU A 798 -36.53 -78.54 2.19
C GLU A 798 -35.44 -77.70 2.89
N THR A 799 -35.04 -78.09 4.11
CA THR A 799 -34.00 -77.38 4.89
C THR A 799 -32.57 -77.75 4.48
N VAL A 800 -32.41 -78.73 3.59
CA VAL A 800 -31.13 -79.17 3.04
C VAL A 800 -30.86 -78.45 1.72
N THR A 801 -29.77 -77.68 1.68
CA THR A 801 -29.37 -76.92 0.48
C THR A 801 -28.35 -77.67 -0.38
N HIS A 802 -27.60 -78.59 0.24
CA HIS A 802 -26.61 -79.40 -0.44
C HIS A 802 -26.41 -80.72 0.30
N SER A 803 -26.17 -81.81 -0.44
CA SER A 803 -25.78 -83.09 0.11
C SER A 803 -24.69 -83.74 -0.74
N ARG A 804 -23.83 -84.54 -0.10
CA ARG A 804 -22.79 -85.30 -0.79
C ARG A 804 -22.40 -86.53 0.01
N VAL A 805 -22.37 -87.68 -0.65
CA VAL A 805 -21.79 -88.91 -0.06
C VAL A 805 -20.26 -88.81 -0.08
N ILE A 806 -19.64 -89.02 1.08
CA ILE A 806 -18.19 -88.95 1.28
C ILE A 806 -17.56 -90.33 1.16
N LYS A 807 -18.20 -91.32 1.79
CA LYS A 807 -17.68 -92.68 1.89
C LYS A 807 -18.81 -93.69 1.98
N GLU A 808 -18.73 -94.74 1.19
CA GLU A 808 -19.62 -95.91 1.26
C GLU A 808 -18.79 -97.13 1.66
N GLN A 809 -19.26 -97.90 2.64
CA GLN A 809 -18.71 -99.17 3.10
C GLN A 809 -19.80 -100.26 3.02
N GLU A 810 -19.44 -101.55 3.12
CA GLU A 810 -20.35 -102.68 2.87
C GLU A 810 -21.70 -102.62 3.64
N GLU A 811 -21.74 -102.00 4.82
CA GLU A 811 -22.95 -101.86 5.66
C GLU A 811 -23.15 -100.44 6.26
N GLU A 812 -22.43 -99.41 5.80
CA GLU A 812 -22.54 -98.04 6.35
C GLU A 812 -22.19 -96.96 5.31
N CYS A 813 -22.90 -95.83 5.34
CA CYS A 813 -22.69 -94.68 4.45
C CYS A 813 -22.42 -93.39 5.25
N LEU A 814 -21.30 -92.71 4.98
CA LEU A 814 -20.97 -91.38 5.51
C LEU A 814 -21.24 -90.33 4.44
N PHE A 815 -22.03 -89.32 4.81
CA PHE A 815 -22.43 -88.25 3.92
C PHE A 815 -22.41 -86.90 4.65
N GLU A 816 -22.21 -85.83 3.88
CA GLU A 816 -22.35 -84.45 4.35
C GLU A 816 -23.63 -83.80 3.82
N VAL A 817 -24.19 -82.91 4.64
CA VAL A 817 -25.40 -82.15 4.37
C VAL A 817 -25.21 -80.71 4.82
N ILE A 818 -25.59 -79.72 4.00
CA ILE A 818 -25.62 -78.30 4.39
C ILE A 818 -27.05 -77.90 4.74
N LYS A 819 -27.27 -77.47 5.99
CA LYS A 819 -28.58 -77.09 6.52
C LYS A 819 -28.61 -75.61 6.93
N THR A 820 -29.75 -74.94 6.68
CA THR A 820 -29.97 -73.51 6.99
C THR A 820 -30.23 -73.20 8.46
N GLU A 821 -30.70 -74.17 9.24
CA GLU A 821 -31.04 -74.00 10.66
C GLU A 821 -30.39 -75.09 11.50
N SER A 822 -29.59 -74.69 12.49
CA SER A 822 -28.78 -75.60 13.28
C SER A 822 -29.10 -75.53 14.77
N VAL A 823 -29.38 -76.71 15.34
CA VAL A 823 -29.49 -76.89 16.78
C VAL A 823 -28.18 -76.49 17.48
N LEU A 824 -27.03 -76.66 16.84
CA LEU A 824 -25.74 -76.35 17.44
C LEU A 824 -25.53 -74.86 17.66
N GLN A 825 -25.96 -74.03 16.71
CA GLN A 825 -25.88 -72.59 16.88
C GLN A 825 -26.73 -72.15 18.06
N THR A 826 -27.98 -72.59 18.07
CA THR A 826 -28.96 -72.25 19.10
C THR A 826 -28.46 -72.72 20.47
N MET A 827 -27.89 -73.93 20.55
CA MET A 827 -27.30 -74.45 21.79
C MET A 827 -26.06 -73.66 22.22
N ALA A 828 -25.16 -73.30 21.30
CA ALA A 828 -24.02 -72.46 21.61
C ALA A 828 -24.43 -71.08 22.13
N GLU A 829 -25.50 -70.48 21.59
CA GLU A 829 -26.06 -69.19 22.04
C GLU A 829 -26.59 -69.23 23.48
N VAL A 830 -27.08 -70.39 23.94
CA VAL A 830 -27.52 -70.61 25.33
C VAL A 830 -26.45 -71.25 26.22
N GLY A 831 -25.21 -71.41 25.72
CA GLY A 831 -24.10 -71.95 26.51
C GLY A 831 -24.18 -73.47 26.72
N ALA A 832 -24.68 -74.18 25.73
CA ALA A 832 -24.80 -75.63 25.70
C ALA A 832 -24.12 -76.20 24.44
N THR A 833 -23.64 -77.44 24.52
CA THR A 833 -22.96 -78.13 23.42
C THR A 833 -23.64 -79.46 23.15
N VAL A 834 -24.00 -79.73 21.89
CA VAL A 834 -24.51 -81.04 21.51
C VAL A 834 -23.34 -82.02 21.51
N GLN A 835 -23.45 -83.07 22.30
CA GLN A 835 -22.44 -84.12 22.39
C GLN A 835 -22.71 -85.21 21.36
N ASN A 836 -23.97 -85.66 21.27
CA ASN A 836 -24.35 -86.75 20.39
C ASN A 836 -25.80 -86.61 19.94
N ALA A 837 -26.10 -87.05 18.72
CA ALA A 837 -27.45 -87.15 18.19
C ALA A 837 -27.57 -88.41 17.34
N VAL A 838 -28.44 -89.33 17.76
CA VAL A 838 -28.65 -90.64 17.11
C VAL A 838 -30.15 -90.86 16.98
N ALA A 839 -30.59 -91.48 15.89
CA ALA A 839 -31.97 -91.92 15.74
C ALA A 839 -32.04 -93.29 15.06
N GLU A 840 -33.12 -94.01 15.32
CA GLU A 840 -33.42 -95.31 14.72
C GLU A 840 -34.93 -95.34 14.42
N ASP A 841 -35.30 -95.67 13.18
CA ASP A 841 -36.70 -95.74 12.73
C ASP A 841 -37.57 -94.49 13.04
N GLY A 842 -36.96 -93.30 13.11
CA GLY A 842 -37.64 -92.04 13.41
C GLY A 842 -37.70 -91.66 14.89
N ASP A 843 -37.19 -92.50 15.79
CA ASP A 843 -37.07 -92.18 17.21
C ASP A 843 -35.63 -91.75 17.52
N GLY A 844 -35.46 -90.47 17.88
CA GLY A 844 -34.18 -89.83 18.10
C GLY A 844 -33.85 -89.59 19.57
N THR A 845 -32.57 -89.69 19.91
CA THR A 845 -31.99 -89.25 21.18
C THR A 845 -30.95 -88.17 20.92
N LEU A 846 -31.06 -87.05 21.64
CA LEU A 846 -30.12 -85.93 21.61
C LEU A 846 -29.54 -85.71 22.99
N VAL A 847 -28.21 -85.75 23.08
CA VAL A 847 -27.47 -85.52 24.31
C VAL A 847 -26.76 -84.17 24.24
N ILE A 848 -27.01 -83.34 25.25
CA ILE A 848 -26.46 -81.98 25.34
C ILE A 848 -25.76 -81.80 26.67
N GLU A 849 -24.59 -81.19 26.62
CA GLU A 849 -23.82 -80.82 27.80
C GLU A 849 -23.91 -79.31 28.05
N THR A 850 -24.00 -78.92 29.31
CA THR A 850 -23.95 -77.50 29.71
C THR A 850 -23.32 -77.33 31.09
N SER A 851 -22.92 -76.10 31.45
CA SER A 851 -22.40 -75.78 32.78
C SER A 851 -23.51 -75.83 33.84
N GLN A 852 -23.13 -76.10 35.10
CA GLN A 852 -24.03 -75.99 36.25
C GLN A 852 -24.58 -74.57 36.47
N THR A 853 -23.88 -73.55 35.98
CA THR A 853 -24.29 -72.15 36.10
C THR A 853 -25.24 -71.71 34.98
N THR A 854 -25.42 -72.53 33.94
CA THR A 854 -26.33 -72.22 32.84
C THR A 854 -27.78 -72.36 33.29
N ASN A 855 -28.63 -71.41 32.89
CA ASN A 855 -30.06 -71.49 33.13
C ASN A 855 -30.66 -72.63 32.29
N LEU A 856 -30.89 -73.79 32.91
CA LEU A 856 -31.44 -74.97 32.24
C LEU A 856 -32.79 -74.70 31.57
N GLN A 857 -33.57 -73.76 32.11
CA GLN A 857 -34.85 -73.38 31.53
C GLN A 857 -34.68 -72.74 30.15
N GLU A 858 -33.67 -71.86 29.98
CA GLU A 858 -33.34 -71.25 28.68
C GLU A 858 -32.89 -72.30 27.66
N VAL A 859 -32.13 -73.32 28.09
CA VAL A 859 -31.68 -74.41 27.22
C VAL A 859 -32.86 -75.25 26.72
N ILE A 860 -33.78 -75.61 27.63
CA ILE A 860 -34.99 -76.39 27.29
C ILE A 860 -35.91 -75.57 26.38
N GLU A 861 -36.16 -74.29 26.69
CA GLU A 861 -37.01 -73.42 25.87
C GLU A 861 -36.43 -73.21 24.47
N ALA A 862 -35.11 -73.05 24.35
CA ALA A 862 -34.44 -72.92 23.06
C ALA A 862 -34.56 -74.20 22.22
N LEU A 863 -34.46 -75.38 22.83
CA LEU A 863 -34.72 -76.65 22.14
C LEU A 863 -36.18 -76.83 21.76
N GLN A 864 -37.13 -76.53 22.65
CA GLN A 864 -38.57 -76.64 22.37
C GLN A 864 -39.01 -75.69 21.27
N SER A 865 -38.34 -74.54 21.13
CA SER A 865 -38.58 -73.63 20.01
C SER A 865 -38.14 -74.22 18.67
N LEU A 866 -37.11 -75.06 18.64
CA LEU A 866 -36.64 -75.73 17.42
C LEU A 866 -37.42 -77.02 17.13
N TYR A 867 -37.69 -77.79 18.18
CA TYR A 867 -38.32 -79.10 18.12
C TYR A 867 -39.50 -79.14 19.10
N PRO A 868 -40.71 -78.77 18.68
CA PRO A 868 -41.86 -78.65 19.59
C PRO A 868 -42.24 -79.95 20.33
N THR A 869 -41.86 -81.12 19.81
CA THR A 869 -42.15 -82.44 20.41
C THR A 869 -41.01 -82.98 21.30
N VAL A 870 -39.97 -82.19 21.57
CA VAL A 870 -38.84 -82.63 22.40
C VAL A 870 -39.24 -82.84 23.86
N GLU A 871 -38.90 -84.01 24.41
CA GLU A 871 -39.07 -84.31 25.83
C GLU A 871 -37.73 -84.62 26.49
N ILE A 872 -37.52 -84.13 27.72
CA ILE A 872 -36.34 -84.46 28.50
C ILE A 872 -36.52 -85.82 29.18
N THR A 873 -35.62 -86.76 28.92
CA THR A 873 -35.69 -88.13 29.46
C THR A 873 -34.70 -88.36 30.59
N ALA A 874 -33.53 -87.72 30.55
CA ALA A 874 -32.56 -87.79 31.64
C ALA A 874 -31.82 -86.46 31.88
N LYS A 875 -31.40 -86.27 33.12
CA LYS A 875 -30.48 -85.21 33.55
C LYS A 875 -29.44 -85.82 34.48
N ARG A 876 -28.15 -85.67 34.15
CA ARG A 876 -27.02 -86.22 34.91
C ARG A 876 -25.97 -85.14 35.13
N THR A 877 -25.28 -85.20 36.26
CA THR A 877 -24.07 -84.41 36.48
C THR A 877 -22.89 -85.34 36.25
N VAL A 878 -22.00 -84.95 35.34
CA VAL A 878 -20.87 -85.77 34.90
C VAL A 878 -19.57 -85.02 35.19
N ASP A 879 -18.60 -85.72 35.77
CA ASP A 879 -17.24 -85.21 35.92
C ASP A 879 -16.56 -85.21 34.55
N ARG A 880 -16.20 -84.03 34.04
CA ARG A 880 -15.46 -83.96 32.78
C ARG A 880 -14.01 -84.28 33.08
N SER A 881 -13.47 -85.36 32.51
CA SER A 881 -12.02 -85.57 32.55
C SER A 881 -11.36 -84.47 31.70
N VAL A 882 -10.84 -83.43 32.37
CA VAL A 882 -10.12 -82.35 31.70
C VAL A 882 -8.84 -82.94 31.14
N GLN A 883 -8.83 -83.30 29.84
CA GLN A 883 -7.56 -83.54 29.16
C GLN A 883 -6.80 -82.21 29.16
N THR A 884 -5.75 -82.11 29.97
CA THR A 884 -4.95 -80.90 29.95
C THR A 884 -4.26 -80.79 28.59
N VAL A 885 -3.91 -79.57 28.16
CA VAL A 885 -3.07 -79.36 26.97
C VAL A 885 -1.79 -80.20 27.03
N THR A 886 -1.33 -80.53 28.24
CA THR A 886 -0.20 -81.42 28.50
C THR A 886 -0.53 -82.87 28.18
N ASP A 887 -1.70 -83.37 28.57
CA ASP A 887 -2.14 -84.76 28.31
C ASP A 887 -2.42 -85.01 26.82
N LEU A 888 -3.05 -84.05 26.14
CA LEU A 888 -3.28 -84.13 24.69
C LEU A 888 -1.95 -84.05 23.91
N ARG A 889 -1.01 -83.20 24.36
CA ARG A 889 0.36 -83.16 23.82
C ARG A 889 1.10 -84.48 24.06
N ASN A 890 1.02 -85.05 25.26
CA ASN A 890 1.68 -86.32 25.58
C ASN A 890 1.12 -87.47 24.73
N THR A 891 -0.20 -87.56 24.61
CA THR A 891 -0.89 -88.57 23.77
C THR A 891 -0.50 -88.44 22.30
N ALA A 892 -0.42 -87.21 21.80
CA ALA A 892 0.05 -86.91 20.45
C ALA A 892 1.53 -87.28 20.26
N GLU A 893 2.39 -86.99 21.24
CA GLU A 893 3.81 -87.35 21.19
C GLU A 893 4.03 -88.87 21.22
N ASP A 894 3.29 -89.62 22.04
CA ASP A 894 3.39 -91.08 22.16
C ASP A 894 2.94 -91.80 20.88
N ARG A 895 1.99 -91.24 20.14
CA ARG A 895 1.51 -91.80 18.87
C ARG A 895 2.49 -91.59 17.71
N LEU A 896 3.37 -90.59 17.77
CA LEU A 896 4.32 -90.28 16.69
C LEU A 896 5.61 -91.09 16.81
N THR A 897 6.14 -91.59 15.69
CA THR A 897 7.51 -92.14 15.68
C THR A 897 8.53 -91.00 15.74
N GLU A 898 9.75 -91.29 16.20
CA GLU A 898 10.82 -90.26 16.29
C GLU A 898 11.04 -89.53 14.96
N LYS A 899 11.08 -90.27 13.85
CA LYS A 899 11.22 -89.69 12.50
C LYS A 899 10.03 -88.82 12.08
N GLN A 900 8.81 -89.19 12.47
CA GLN A 900 7.59 -88.41 12.23
C GLN A 900 7.59 -87.10 13.02
N ARG A 901 8.00 -87.16 14.29
CA ARG A 901 8.12 -86.00 15.18
C ARG A 901 9.17 -85.01 14.69
N GLN A 902 10.34 -85.51 14.29
CA GLN A 902 11.41 -84.69 13.73
C GLN A 902 10.98 -84.00 12.43
N ALA A 903 10.31 -84.73 11.52
CA ALA A 903 9.82 -84.17 10.26
C ALA A 903 8.83 -83.03 10.47
N ILE A 904 7.83 -83.18 11.36
CA ILE A 904 6.86 -82.12 11.65
C ILE A 904 7.52 -80.90 12.31
N LYS A 905 8.41 -81.10 13.28
CA LYS A 905 9.11 -79.98 13.95
C LYS A 905 9.99 -79.20 12.96
N ALA A 906 10.73 -79.91 12.11
CA ALA A 906 11.55 -79.29 11.07
C ALA A 906 10.68 -78.50 10.07
N ALA A 907 9.59 -79.10 9.58
CA ALA A 907 8.67 -78.44 8.66
C ALA A 907 7.99 -77.20 9.27
N TYR A 908 7.56 -77.28 10.53
CA TYR A 908 6.98 -76.15 11.25
C TYR A 908 7.96 -74.98 11.39
N HIS A 909 9.17 -75.23 11.89
CA HIS A 909 10.16 -74.17 12.09
C HIS A 909 10.75 -73.61 10.78
N ALA A 910 10.71 -74.37 9.70
CA ALA A 910 11.13 -73.92 8.37
C ALA A 910 10.03 -73.13 7.63
N GLY A 911 8.86 -72.92 8.25
CA GLY A 911 7.74 -72.21 7.62
C GLY A 911 7.13 -72.98 6.44
N TYR A 912 7.22 -74.31 6.43
CA TYR A 912 6.65 -75.17 5.38
C TYR A 912 5.12 -74.99 5.24
N TYR A 913 4.46 -74.69 6.35
CA TYR A 913 3.00 -74.54 6.44
C TYR A 913 2.51 -73.09 6.27
N ASP A 914 3.42 -72.11 6.17
CA ASP A 914 3.07 -70.69 6.03
C ASP A 914 2.63 -70.33 4.60
N TRP A 915 1.91 -69.22 4.43
CA TRP A 915 1.68 -68.61 3.12
C TRP A 915 2.18 -67.16 3.07
N PRO A 916 3.12 -66.82 2.15
CA PRO A 916 3.88 -67.73 1.30
C PRO A 916 4.85 -68.63 2.11
N ARG A 917 5.12 -69.85 1.63
CA ARG A 917 5.95 -70.84 2.35
C ARG A 917 7.39 -70.35 2.52
N GLY A 918 7.94 -70.51 3.72
CA GLY A 918 9.33 -70.16 4.04
C GLY A 918 10.37 -71.16 3.52
N SER A 919 9.99 -72.42 3.32
CA SER A 919 10.86 -73.47 2.75
C SER A 919 10.03 -74.55 2.04
N THR A 920 10.61 -75.13 0.99
CA THR A 920 10.01 -76.22 0.22
C THR A 920 10.24 -77.58 0.89
N ALA A 921 9.46 -78.59 0.49
CA ALA A 921 9.66 -79.96 0.99
C ALA A 921 11.04 -80.50 0.60
N GLU A 922 11.54 -80.12 -0.57
CA GLU A 922 12.87 -80.49 -1.07
C GLU A 922 13.99 -79.94 -0.18
N GLU A 923 13.93 -78.66 0.19
CA GLU A 923 14.93 -78.01 1.06
C GLU A 923 14.93 -78.60 2.48
N ILE A 924 13.74 -78.91 3.01
CA ILE A 924 13.62 -79.54 4.33
C ILE A 924 14.13 -80.99 4.27
N ALA A 925 13.84 -81.72 3.19
CA ALA A 925 14.30 -83.09 3.00
C ALA A 925 15.83 -83.13 2.89
N GLU A 926 16.44 -82.18 2.18
CA GLU A 926 17.89 -82.00 2.09
C GLU A 926 18.50 -81.71 3.48
N SER A 927 17.89 -80.82 4.27
CA SER A 927 18.35 -80.52 5.64
C SER A 927 18.26 -81.71 6.60
N MET A 928 17.37 -82.67 6.31
CA MET A 928 17.14 -83.88 7.09
C MET A 928 17.84 -85.13 6.54
N ASP A 929 18.62 -85.00 5.46
CA ASP A 929 19.29 -86.11 4.75
C ASP A 929 18.33 -87.26 4.38
N VAL A 930 17.15 -86.91 3.88
CA VAL A 930 16.14 -87.86 3.39
C VAL A 930 15.62 -87.46 2.01
N SER A 931 14.99 -88.39 1.29
CA SER A 931 14.32 -88.02 0.03
C SER A 931 13.05 -87.20 0.30
N SER A 932 12.71 -86.27 -0.60
CA SER A 932 11.44 -85.50 -0.55
C SER A 932 10.22 -86.43 -0.41
N ALA A 933 10.19 -87.55 -1.12
CA ALA A 933 9.11 -88.55 -0.99
C ALA A 933 9.01 -89.17 0.42
N THR A 934 10.15 -89.43 1.07
CA THR A 934 10.20 -89.95 2.45
C THR A 934 9.74 -88.90 3.46
N LEU A 935 10.15 -87.63 3.28
CA LEU A 935 9.68 -86.51 4.09
C LEU A 935 8.15 -86.37 3.97
N HIS A 936 7.61 -86.34 2.75
CA HIS A 936 6.16 -86.28 2.52
C HIS A 936 5.40 -87.43 3.16
N GLN A 937 5.93 -88.65 3.13
CA GLN A 937 5.31 -89.81 3.78
C GLN A 937 5.31 -89.66 5.32
N HIS A 938 6.41 -89.17 5.89
CA HIS A 938 6.50 -88.89 7.33
C HIS A 938 5.54 -87.78 7.75
N LEU A 939 5.54 -86.64 7.05
CA LEU A 939 4.63 -85.52 7.29
C LEU A 939 3.17 -85.97 7.19
N ARG A 940 2.77 -86.66 6.11
CA ARG A 940 1.39 -87.11 5.93
C ARG A 940 0.92 -88.06 7.03
N ARG A 941 1.74 -89.04 7.41
CA ARG A 941 1.39 -89.97 8.51
C ARG A 941 1.38 -89.28 9.87
N ALA A 942 2.28 -88.33 10.09
CA ALA A 942 2.37 -87.59 11.33
C ALA A 942 1.19 -86.62 11.48
N THR A 943 0.86 -85.87 10.44
CA THR A 943 -0.32 -84.99 10.38
C THR A 943 -1.60 -85.80 10.55
N TRP A 944 -1.72 -86.96 9.89
CA TRP A 944 -2.88 -87.85 10.10
C TRP A 944 -3.02 -88.27 11.57
N LYS A 945 -1.94 -88.77 12.21
CA LYS A 945 -1.98 -89.16 13.63
C LYS A 945 -2.31 -88.00 14.58
N LEU A 946 -1.78 -86.81 14.29
CA LEU A 946 -2.10 -85.60 15.07
C LEU A 946 -3.57 -85.21 14.90
N LEU A 947 -4.08 -85.21 13.67
CA LEU A 947 -5.48 -84.94 13.38
C LEU A 947 -6.40 -85.97 14.03
N THR A 948 -6.10 -87.26 13.95
CA THR A 948 -6.85 -88.32 14.64
C THR A 948 -6.86 -88.10 16.16
N THR A 949 -5.74 -87.71 16.76
CA THR A 949 -5.67 -87.45 18.22
C THR A 949 -6.43 -86.19 18.62
N PHE A 950 -6.62 -85.25 17.70
CA PHE A 950 -7.34 -84.00 17.94
C PHE A 950 -8.84 -84.09 17.62
N LEU A 951 -9.22 -84.92 16.64
CA LEU A 951 -10.58 -85.00 16.10
C LEU A 951 -11.37 -86.21 16.63
N GLU A 952 -10.72 -87.35 16.89
CA GLU A 952 -11.38 -88.47 17.55
C GLU A 952 -11.25 -88.26 19.06
N GLU A 953 -12.34 -87.83 19.72
CA GLU A 953 -12.44 -87.98 21.16
C GLU A 953 -12.22 -89.47 21.48
N THR A 954 -11.31 -89.77 22.41
CA THR A 954 -11.12 -91.14 22.88
C THR A 954 -12.40 -91.59 23.61
N HIS A 955 -13.35 -92.14 22.86
CA HIS A 955 -14.30 -93.08 23.41
C HIS A 955 -13.50 -94.31 23.79
N ASP A 956 -13.20 -94.46 25.08
CA ASP A 956 -13.04 -95.80 25.63
C ASP A 956 -14.35 -96.53 25.34
N HIS A 957 -14.35 -97.42 24.35
CA HIS A 957 -15.35 -98.46 24.27
C HIS A 957 -15.30 -99.25 25.59
N PRO A 958 -16.36 -99.27 26.42
CA PRO A 958 -16.51 -100.37 27.34
C PRO A 958 -16.86 -101.59 26.47
N GLY A 959 -16.07 -102.66 26.61
CA GLY A 959 -16.30 -103.91 25.89
C GLY A 959 -17.62 -104.60 26.24
#